data_AF-A0A8C3VU52-F1
#
_entry.id   AF-A0A8C3VU52-F1
#
_cell.length_a   1.000
_cell.length_b   1.000
_cell.length_c   1.000
_cell.angle_alpha   90.00
_cell.angle_beta   90.00
_cell.angle_gamma   90.00
#
_symmetry.space_group_name_H-M   'P 1'
#
loop_
_entity.id
_entity.type
_entity.pdbx_description
1 polymer ?
#
loop_
_entity_poly.entity_id
_entity_poly.type
_entity_poly.pdbx_seq_one_letter_code
_entity_poly.pdbx_strand_id
1 'polypeptide(L)'
;MMTRDVLLEMELEDDDDDDGDIVLENLEQTSGTLGSQQDFRTPEFEEFNGKPDSLFFNDGQRRIDFVLVYEDESRKETNKKGSNEKQRRKRQAYESNLMCDGLQLEATRSLLDDKLVFVKVHAPWEVLCTYAEIMHIKLPLKPNDLKTRSSAFDNFNWFTKVLQVDESLIKPEQEFFTAPFEKNRMNDFYIKDRDTFFNPATRSRIVYFILSRVHYQVVNNVKKFGINRLVSSGIYKAAFPLHDCNFSSPSEDLSCPNERYLLYREWAHPRSVYKKQPLDLIRKYYGEKIGIYFAWLGYYTQMLLLAAVVGVACFLYGYFNQNNCTWSKEVCDPDIGGQIIMCPQCDRLCPFWKLNITCESSKKLCIFDSFGTLIFAVFMGVWVTLFLEFWKRRQAELEYEWDTVELQQEEQARPEYEAQCTHVVINEITQEEERVPFTTWGKCIRITLCASAVFFWILLIIASVIGIIVYRLSVFIVFSAKLPKNLNGTDPIQKYLTPQTATSITASLISFIIIMILNTIYERVAIMITNFELPRTQTDYENSLTMKMFLFQFVNYYSSCFYIAFFKGKFVGYPGDPVYWLGKYRNEECDPGGCLLELTTQLTIIMGGKAIWNNIQEVLLPWIMNLIGRCRTVSGAEKITPRWEQDYHLQPMGKLGLFYEYLEMIIQFGFVTLFVASFPLAPLLALVNNILEVRVDAWKLTTQYRRMVPEKAQDIGAWQPIMQGIAILAVVTNAMIIAFTSDMIPRLVYYWSFSVPPYGDHLHYTMEGYIDNSLSFFNIADFKSKSRENPYTELGNYTTCRYRDFRYPPGHPQEYKHNIYYWHVIAAKLAFIIVMEHVIYSVKFLISYTIPDVSKSTKSKIKREKYLTQKLLRENHLKDMTKNMGAIVEKMVEVVDNNLRPKLD
;
A
#
# COMPACT_ATOMS: atom_id res chain seq x y z
N MET A 1 12.89 21.71 -38.93
CA MET A 1 13.01 23.15 -38.66
C MET A 1 11.64 23.68 -38.28
N MET A 2 11.29 23.53 -37.01
CA MET A 2 10.23 24.23 -36.27
C MET A 2 10.70 24.23 -34.82
N THR A 3 10.41 25.34 -34.15
CA THR A 3 11.30 26.10 -33.28
C THR A 3 11.49 25.53 -31.87
N ARG A 4 12.66 25.83 -31.32
CA ARG A 4 13.23 25.37 -30.05
C ARG A 4 12.73 26.21 -28.84
N ASP A 5 11.60 26.89 -29.00
CA ASP A 5 11.14 27.96 -28.12
C ASP A 5 9.95 27.57 -27.21
N VAL A 6 9.43 26.34 -27.28
CA VAL A 6 8.29 25.89 -26.44
C VAL A 6 8.73 25.11 -25.20
N LEU A 7 10.02 24.81 -25.06
CA LEU A 7 10.56 24.01 -23.95
C LEU A 7 11.27 24.84 -22.86
N LEU A 8 11.33 26.17 -23.03
CA LEU A 8 11.95 27.10 -22.08
C LEU A 8 10.94 28.00 -21.34
N GLU A 9 9.65 27.96 -21.68
CA GLU A 9 8.58 28.70 -20.97
C GLU A 9 8.01 27.95 -19.76
N MET A 10 8.41 26.71 -19.49
CA MET A 10 7.90 25.94 -18.33
C MET A 10 8.82 25.91 -17.11
N GLU A 11 10.03 26.49 -17.19
CA GLU A 11 11.00 26.55 -16.06
C GLU A 11 11.25 27.98 -15.55
N LEU A 12 10.48 28.99 -15.99
CA LEU A 12 10.67 30.39 -15.58
C LEU A 12 9.46 31.04 -14.86
N GLU A 13 8.34 30.36 -14.66
CA GLU A 13 7.21 30.93 -13.90
C GLU A 13 7.31 30.78 -12.36
N ASP A 14 8.43 30.27 -11.83
CA ASP A 14 8.62 30.11 -10.38
C ASP A 14 9.55 31.15 -9.72
N ASP A 15 10.04 32.18 -10.42
CA ASP A 15 10.84 33.25 -9.77
C ASP A 15 10.64 34.70 -10.26
N ASP A 16 9.82 34.99 -11.28
CA ASP A 16 9.57 36.38 -11.70
C ASP A 16 8.26 36.94 -11.11
N ASP A 17 8.32 37.26 -9.81
CA ASP A 17 7.39 38.17 -9.12
C ASP A 17 7.99 39.61 -9.14
N ASP A 18 8.77 39.93 -10.18
CA ASP A 18 9.46 41.21 -10.42
C ASP A 18 9.08 41.78 -11.79
N ASP A 19 7.88 42.36 -11.88
CA ASP A 19 7.58 43.38 -12.88
C ASP A 19 6.44 44.26 -12.36
N GLY A 20 6.74 45.53 -12.08
CA GLY A 20 5.73 46.58 -11.95
C GLY A 20 5.78 47.52 -10.76
N ASP A 21 6.96 47.90 -10.24
CA ASP A 21 7.10 49.24 -9.63
C ASP A 21 7.01 50.28 -10.75
N ILE A 22 5.79 50.60 -11.20
CA ILE A 22 5.29 51.80 -11.91
C ILE A 22 3.82 51.47 -12.26
N VAL A 23 2.89 51.71 -11.34
CA VAL A 23 1.52 52.26 -11.52
C VAL A 23 0.90 52.30 -10.11
N LEU A 24 1.38 53.19 -9.25
CA LEU A 24 0.85 53.38 -7.89
C LEU A 24 0.33 54.80 -7.66
N GLU A 25 -0.21 55.44 -8.70
CA GLU A 25 -0.79 56.78 -8.57
C GLU A 25 -2.10 57.04 -9.34
N ASN A 26 -2.70 56.06 -10.04
CA ASN A 26 -3.90 56.32 -10.86
C ASN A 26 -5.09 55.37 -10.64
N LEU A 27 -5.17 54.68 -9.50
CA LEU A 27 -6.31 53.81 -9.15
C LEU A 27 -7.25 54.40 -8.09
N GLU A 28 -7.25 55.72 -7.93
CA GLU A 28 -8.28 56.44 -7.15
C GLU A 28 -9.51 56.87 -7.96
N GLN A 29 -9.57 56.62 -9.26
CA GLN A 29 -10.69 57.06 -10.09
C GLN A 29 -11.18 55.96 -11.02
N THR A 30 -11.95 55.00 -10.51
CA THR A 30 -13.15 54.42 -11.14
C THR A 30 -13.52 53.08 -10.45
N SER A 31 -14.23 53.18 -9.33
CA SER A 31 -15.15 52.13 -8.89
C SER A 31 -16.23 52.78 -8.03
N GLY A 32 -17.42 52.88 -8.59
CA GLY A 32 -18.60 53.25 -7.84
C GLY A 32 -18.91 52.19 -6.79
N THR A 33 -18.97 52.63 -5.54
CA THR A 33 -19.86 52.14 -4.49
C THR A 33 -19.79 50.64 -4.14
N LEU A 34 -18.72 50.25 -3.42
CA LEU A 34 -18.86 49.34 -2.28
C LEU A 34 -17.83 49.73 -1.22
N GLY A 35 -18.30 49.96 0.00
CA GLY A 35 -17.61 50.74 1.02
C GLY A 35 -16.44 50.09 1.75
N SER A 36 -15.71 51.01 2.41
CA SER A 36 -14.91 50.90 3.64
C SER A 36 -13.57 50.16 3.62
N GLN A 37 -12.58 50.85 4.20
CA GLN A 37 -11.39 50.31 4.86
C GLN A 37 -11.65 48.91 5.43
N GLN A 38 -10.90 47.90 4.98
CA GLN A 38 -10.92 46.57 5.60
C GLN A 38 -10.26 46.66 6.98
N ASP A 39 -11.06 46.88 8.04
CA ASP A 39 -10.66 46.55 9.40
C ASP A 39 -10.48 45.03 9.47
N PHE A 40 -9.24 44.55 9.33
CA PHE A 40 -8.93 43.13 9.50
C PHE A 40 -9.25 42.72 10.94
N ARG A 41 -10.17 41.77 11.12
CA ARG A 41 -10.36 41.14 12.43
C ARG A 41 -9.09 40.35 12.75
N THR A 42 -8.51 40.59 13.91
CA THR A 42 -7.33 39.87 14.40
C THR A 42 -7.74 38.87 15.49
N PRO A 43 -7.07 37.71 15.59
CA PRO A 43 -7.34 36.75 16.66
C PRO A 43 -7.05 37.37 18.03
N GLU A 44 -7.78 36.90 19.05
CA GLU A 44 -7.53 37.28 20.44
C GLU A 44 -6.15 36.75 20.85
N PHE A 45 -5.29 37.63 21.35
CA PHE A 45 -3.94 37.26 21.75
C PHE A 45 -3.90 37.09 23.26
N GLU A 46 -3.68 35.86 23.72
CA GLU A 46 -3.61 35.55 25.14
C GLU A 46 -2.27 34.89 25.51
N GLU A 47 -1.84 35.11 26.75
CA GLU A 47 -0.68 34.41 27.31
C GLU A 47 -1.07 33.00 27.77
N PHE A 48 -0.10 32.11 27.78
CA PHE A 48 -0.33 30.72 28.16
C PHE A 48 -0.73 30.60 29.65
N ASN A 49 -1.84 29.93 29.93
CA ASN A 49 -2.42 29.78 31.26
C ASN A 49 -1.71 28.77 32.20
N GLY A 50 -0.56 28.22 31.79
CA GLY A 50 0.22 27.28 32.59
C GLY A 50 -0.27 25.83 32.60
N LYS A 51 -1.32 25.47 31.85
CA LYS A 51 -1.86 24.11 31.80
C LYS A 51 -1.22 23.26 30.68
N PRO A 52 -0.45 22.21 30.98
CA PRO A 52 0.29 21.45 29.96
C PRO A 52 -0.61 20.63 29.02
N ASP A 53 -1.69 20.03 29.53
CA ASP A 53 -2.51 19.03 28.81
C ASP A 53 -3.91 19.55 28.43
N SER A 54 -4.11 20.88 28.36
CA SER A 54 -5.41 21.45 28.01
C SER A 54 -5.73 21.27 26.53
N LEU A 55 -6.88 20.66 26.24
CA LEU A 55 -7.51 20.63 24.91
C LEU A 55 -8.48 21.79 24.69
N PHE A 56 -8.66 22.64 25.68
CA PHE A 56 -9.53 23.80 25.64
C PHE A 56 -8.72 25.09 25.51
N PHE A 57 -9.39 26.12 25.04
CA PHE A 57 -8.94 27.51 25.07
C PHE A 57 -8.66 27.92 26.52
N ASN A 58 -8.06 29.09 26.70
CA ASN A 58 -7.67 29.55 28.03
C ASN A 58 -8.86 29.72 28.99
N ASP A 59 -10.05 29.95 28.45
CA ASP A 59 -11.33 30.01 29.18
C ASP A 59 -11.85 28.65 29.71
N GLY A 60 -11.31 27.53 29.21
CA GLY A 60 -11.75 26.18 29.57
C GLY A 60 -13.12 25.76 29.04
N GLN A 61 -13.76 26.54 28.15
CA GLN A 61 -15.06 26.21 27.56
C GLN A 61 -14.93 25.77 26.10
N ARG A 62 -14.15 26.52 25.31
CA ARG A 62 -14.03 26.27 23.87
C ARG A 62 -12.95 25.23 23.60
N ARG A 63 -13.33 24.11 23.00
CA ARG A 63 -12.37 23.04 22.63
C ARG A 63 -11.56 23.39 21.40
N ILE A 64 -10.28 23.04 21.39
CA ILE A 64 -9.39 23.23 20.24
C ILE A 64 -9.66 22.12 19.22
N ASP A 65 -10.14 22.48 18.03
CA ASP A 65 -10.41 21.53 16.96
C ASP A 65 -9.25 21.44 15.95
N PHE A 66 -8.48 22.53 15.81
CA PHE A 66 -7.34 22.64 14.90
C PHE A 66 -6.32 23.65 15.41
N VAL A 67 -5.06 23.51 14.98
CA VAL A 67 -3.98 24.46 15.26
C VAL A 67 -3.29 24.87 13.98
N LEU A 68 -3.10 26.18 13.79
CA LEU A 68 -2.31 26.78 12.73
C LEU A 68 -1.02 27.35 13.33
N VAL A 69 0.11 27.15 12.65
CA VAL A 69 1.42 27.60 13.12
C VAL A 69 2.04 28.50 12.07
N TYR A 70 2.46 29.69 12.46
CA TYR A 70 3.22 30.59 11.60
C TYR A 70 4.40 31.19 12.37
N GLU A 71 5.37 31.71 11.63
CA GLU A 71 6.44 32.53 12.20
C GLU A 71 6.06 34.00 12.15
N ASP A 72 6.24 34.69 13.28
CA ASP A 72 6.08 36.14 13.39
C ASP A 72 7.02 36.84 12.39
N GLU A 73 6.44 37.38 11.32
CA GLU A 73 7.17 38.05 10.23
C GLU A 73 7.93 39.28 10.70
N SER A 74 7.55 39.87 11.84
CA SER A 74 8.27 41.01 12.43
C SER A 74 9.62 40.61 13.02
N ARG A 75 9.81 39.33 13.34
CA ARG A 75 11.03 38.76 13.95
C ARG A 75 11.86 37.93 12.96
N LYS A 76 11.49 37.91 11.67
CA LYS A 76 12.28 37.27 10.60
C LYS A 76 13.45 38.17 10.20
N GLU A 77 14.68 37.69 10.38
CA GLU A 77 15.93 38.40 10.04
C GLU A 77 16.25 38.40 8.53
N THR A 78 15.44 37.76 7.68
CA THR A 78 15.71 37.64 6.23
C THR A 78 15.41 38.94 5.44
N ASN A 79 16.40 39.34 4.62
CA ASN A 79 16.63 40.63 3.95
C ASN A 79 15.61 41.17 2.92
N LYS A 80 14.32 40.85 2.95
CA LYS A 80 13.32 41.49 2.05
C LYS A 80 12.07 41.94 2.83
N LYS A 81 12.11 43.14 3.43
CA LYS A 81 10.98 43.74 4.17
C LYS A 81 9.65 43.66 3.40
N GLY A 82 9.65 43.87 2.09
CA GLY A 82 8.44 43.80 1.25
C GLY A 82 7.80 42.41 1.15
N SER A 83 8.59 41.33 1.16
CA SER A 83 8.06 39.96 1.08
C SER A 83 7.37 39.56 2.40
N ASN A 84 7.98 39.92 3.53
CA ASN A 84 7.42 39.64 4.86
C ASN A 84 6.07 40.36 5.06
N GLU A 85 5.95 41.61 4.60
CA GLU A 85 4.70 42.38 4.67
C GLU A 85 3.62 41.82 3.73
N LYS A 86 4.00 41.35 2.53
CA LYS A 86 3.11 40.64 1.59
C LYS A 86 2.57 39.34 2.20
N GLN A 87 3.42 38.56 2.88
CA GLN A 87 3.01 37.35 3.63
C GLN A 87 2.04 37.70 4.77
N ARG A 88 2.35 38.76 5.53
CA ARG A 88 1.54 39.24 6.65
C ARG A 88 0.12 39.57 6.22
N ARG A 89 0.00 40.37 5.16
CA ARG A 89 -1.30 40.81 4.64
C ARG A 89 -2.13 39.63 4.14
N LYS A 90 -1.50 38.64 3.48
CA LYS A 90 -2.16 37.40 3.05
C LYS A 90 -2.68 36.59 4.25
N ARG A 91 -1.88 36.44 5.30
CA ARG A 91 -2.28 35.72 6.52
C ARG A 91 -3.45 36.42 7.21
N GLN A 92 -3.36 37.72 7.44
CA GLN A 92 -4.42 38.50 8.11
C GLN A 92 -5.74 38.48 7.33
N ALA A 93 -5.68 38.56 5.99
CA ALA A 93 -6.86 38.41 5.15
C ALA A 93 -7.52 37.02 5.34
N TYR A 94 -6.71 35.96 5.40
CA TYR A 94 -7.20 34.61 5.62
C TYR A 94 -7.84 34.44 7.02
N GLU A 95 -7.17 34.88 8.09
CA GLU A 95 -7.69 34.80 9.47
C GLU A 95 -8.97 35.62 9.65
N SER A 96 -9.04 36.81 9.05
CA SER A 96 -10.26 37.62 9.08
C SER A 96 -11.42 36.91 8.38
N ASN A 97 -11.16 36.25 7.25
CA ASN A 97 -12.20 35.49 6.54
C ASN A 97 -12.64 34.25 7.30
N LEU A 98 -11.74 33.57 8.03
CA LEU A 98 -12.14 32.47 8.92
C LEU A 98 -13.11 32.94 10.00
N MET A 99 -12.89 34.13 10.57
CA MET A 99 -13.81 34.71 11.54
C MET A 99 -15.13 35.20 10.91
N CYS A 100 -15.10 35.64 9.64
CA CYS A 100 -16.33 35.94 8.90
C CYS A 100 -17.18 34.70 8.64
N ASP A 101 -16.56 33.54 8.40
CA ASP A 101 -17.22 32.24 8.26
C ASP A 101 -17.66 31.64 9.62
N GLY A 102 -17.43 32.36 10.72
CA GLY A 102 -17.92 32.04 12.07
C GLY A 102 -16.98 31.20 12.95
N LEU A 103 -15.75 30.93 12.50
CA LEU A 103 -14.75 30.27 13.35
C LEU A 103 -14.19 31.22 14.41
N GLN A 104 -13.86 30.66 15.57
CA GLN A 104 -13.23 31.40 16.67
C GLN A 104 -11.74 31.07 16.73
N LEU A 105 -10.92 32.11 16.83
CA LEU A 105 -9.46 32.02 16.78
C LEU A 105 -8.85 32.64 18.04
N GLU A 106 -7.93 31.92 18.68
CA GLU A 106 -7.13 32.41 19.81
C GLU A 106 -5.65 32.15 19.53
N ALA A 107 -4.81 33.18 19.61
CA ALA A 107 -3.39 33.09 19.31
C ALA A 107 -2.53 33.18 20.59
N THR A 108 -1.52 32.31 20.66
CA THR A 108 -0.54 32.26 21.77
C THR A 108 0.88 32.20 21.22
N ARG A 109 1.83 32.92 21.82
CA ARG A 109 3.26 32.78 21.47
C ARG A 109 3.81 31.46 21.99
N SER A 110 4.80 30.93 21.28
CA SER A 110 5.53 29.78 21.77
C SER A 110 6.37 30.12 23.01
N LEU A 111 6.53 29.15 23.91
CA LEU A 111 7.38 29.25 25.11
C LEU A 111 8.86 28.90 24.83
N LEU A 112 9.10 28.15 23.75
CA LEU A 112 10.40 27.65 23.32
C LEU A 112 11.03 28.60 22.29
N ASP A 113 10.28 28.94 21.24
CA ASP A 113 10.75 29.79 20.14
C ASP A 113 9.94 31.08 20.06
N ASP A 114 10.54 32.19 20.49
CA ASP A 114 9.94 33.54 20.44
C ASP A 114 9.43 34.00 19.06
N LYS A 115 9.82 33.29 17.99
CA LYS A 115 9.41 33.54 16.60
C LYS A 115 8.11 32.81 16.22
N LEU A 116 7.71 31.77 16.94
CA LEU A 116 6.54 30.95 16.58
C LEU A 116 5.28 31.45 17.28
N VAL A 117 4.18 31.49 16.52
CA VAL A 117 2.84 31.77 17.02
C VAL A 117 1.93 30.59 16.67
N PHE A 118 1.20 30.12 17.69
CA PHE A 118 0.20 29.07 17.58
C PHE A 118 -1.19 29.69 17.63
N VAL A 119 -1.99 29.46 16.58
CA VAL A 119 -3.38 29.89 16.50
C VAL A 119 -4.28 28.68 16.71
N LYS A 120 -5.04 28.69 17.80
CA LYS A 120 -6.05 27.71 18.15
C LYS A 120 -7.35 28.03 17.42
N VAL A 121 -7.95 27.03 16.80
CA VAL A 121 -9.19 27.16 16.01
C VAL A 121 -10.30 26.35 16.67
N HIS A 122 -11.45 27.00 16.89
CA HIS A 122 -12.66 26.37 17.41
C HIS A 122 -13.85 26.61 16.48
N ALA A 123 -14.65 25.57 16.24
CA ALA A 123 -15.94 25.68 15.57
C ALA A 123 -17.10 25.69 16.57
N PRO A 124 -17.90 26.77 16.62
CA PRO A 124 -19.14 26.82 17.39
C PRO A 124 -20.18 25.80 16.91
N TRP A 125 -21.16 25.52 17.77
CA TRP A 125 -22.22 24.54 17.50
C TRP A 125 -23.01 24.85 16.22
N GLU A 126 -23.37 26.13 16.00
CA GLU A 126 -24.16 26.57 14.85
C GLU A 126 -23.40 26.38 13.53
N VAL A 127 -22.09 26.64 13.56
CA VAL A 127 -21.19 26.45 12.42
C VAL A 127 -21.07 24.96 12.12
N LEU A 128 -20.84 24.13 13.14
CA LEU A 128 -20.78 22.67 12.98
C LEU A 128 -22.07 22.11 12.39
N CYS A 129 -23.24 22.54 12.86
CA CYS A 129 -24.51 22.08 12.31
C CYS A 129 -24.69 22.45 10.84
N THR A 130 -24.31 23.69 10.48
CA THR A 130 -24.46 24.20 9.11
C THR A 130 -23.53 23.47 8.15
N TYR A 131 -22.27 23.29 8.51
CA TYR A 131 -21.32 22.55 7.68
C TYR A 131 -21.54 21.03 7.72
N ALA A 132 -22.08 20.47 8.82
CA ALA A 132 -22.48 19.07 8.86
C ALA A 132 -23.64 18.76 7.90
N GLU A 133 -24.56 19.71 7.69
CA GLU A 133 -25.63 19.62 6.70
C GLU A 133 -25.08 19.72 5.27
N ILE A 134 -24.17 20.68 5.00
CA ILE A 134 -23.50 20.81 3.70
C ILE A 134 -22.72 19.53 3.33
N MET A 135 -22.08 18.90 4.32
CA MET A 135 -21.31 17.67 4.14
C MET A 135 -22.16 16.39 4.27
N HIS A 136 -23.48 16.51 4.48
CA HIS A 136 -24.41 15.40 4.69
C HIS A 136 -23.93 14.34 5.70
N ILE A 137 -23.41 14.79 6.85
CA ILE A 137 -22.85 13.88 7.86
C ILE A 137 -23.96 13.01 8.45
N LYS A 138 -23.79 11.69 8.36
CA LYS A 138 -24.70 10.73 9.02
C LYS A 138 -24.53 10.76 10.54
N LEU A 139 -25.64 10.91 11.23
CA LEU A 139 -25.69 11.01 12.70
C LEU A 139 -26.75 10.07 13.28
N PRO A 140 -26.60 9.66 14.55
CA PRO A 140 -27.45 8.64 15.16
C PRO A 140 -28.89 9.12 15.33
N LEU A 141 -29.83 8.27 14.91
CA LEU A 141 -31.27 8.51 14.96
C LEU A 141 -31.92 7.70 16.08
N LYS A 142 -31.69 6.38 16.09
CA LYS A 142 -32.28 5.44 17.06
C LYS A 142 -31.34 4.28 17.33
N PRO A 143 -31.23 3.77 18.58
CA PRO A 143 -30.44 2.58 18.85
C PRO A 143 -30.94 1.37 18.05
N ASN A 144 -30.02 0.50 17.66
CA ASN A 144 -30.31 -0.71 16.89
C ASN A 144 -31.26 -1.62 17.68
N ASP A 145 -32.38 -1.98 17.07
CA ASP A 145 -33.45 -2.80 17.65
C ASP A 145 -33.44 -4.26 17.15
N LEU A 146 -32.49 -4.62 16.27
CA LEU A 146 -32.32 -5.97 15.76
C LEU A 146 -31.59 -6.84 16.78
N LYS A 147 -32.15 -8.02 17.09
CA LYS A 147 -31.46 -9.02 17.94
C LYS A 147 -30.22 -9.53 17.22
N THR A 148 -29.03 -9.23 17.77
CA THR A 148 -27.77 -9.82 17.31
C THR A 148 -27.82 -11.33 17.56
N ARG A 149 -27.75 -12.14 16.49
CA ARG A 149 -27.74 -13.60 16.62
C ARG A 149 -26.33 -14.00 17.04
N SER A 150 -26.18 -14.52 18.27
CA SER A 150 -24.90 -15.04 18.76
C SER A 150 -24.37 -16.10 17.79
N SER A 151 -23.09 -16.01 17.47
CA SER A 151 -22.46 -16.91 16.50
C SER A 151 -22.24 -18.28 17.16
N ALA A 152 -22.36 -19.38 16.40
CA ALA A 152 -22.14 -20.73 16.93
C ALA A 152 -20.70 -20.98 17.45
N PHE A 153 -19.77 -20.05 17.17
CA PHE A 153 -18.39 -20.07 17.65
C PHE A 153 -18.19 -19.45 19.05
N ASP A 154 -19.21 -18.81 19.64
CA ASP A 154 -19.15 -18.26 21.01
C ASP A 154 -19.10 -19.36 22.10
N ASN A 155 -19.17 -20.63 21.72
CA ASN A 155 -19.05 -21.76 22.66
C ASN A 155 -17.60 -22.03 23.12
N PHE A 156 -16.57 -21.36 22.54
CA PHE A 156 -15.16 -21.46 22.95
C PHE A 156 -14.72 -20.27 23.84
N ASN A 157 -15.54 -19.91 24.84
CA ASN A 157 -15.40 -18.67 25.61
C ASN A 157 -14.12 -18.47 26.43
N TRP A 158 -13.39 -19.51 26.82
CA TRP A 158 -12.22 -19.32 27.72
C TRP A 158 -10.95 -18.88 26.98
N PHE A 159 -10.74 -19.37 25.74
CA PHE A 159 -9.56 -19.04 24.93
C PHE A 159 -9.76 -17.74 24.14
N THR A 160 -11.00 -17.46 23.69
CA THR A 160 -11.33 -16.22 22.97
C THR A 160 -11.28 -14.98 23.86
N LYS A 161 -11.59 -15.11 25.15
CA LYS A 161 -11.55 -14.01 26.12
C LYS A 161 -10.14 -13.48 26.38
N VAL A 162 -9.11 -14.33 26.29
CA VAL A 162 -7.69 -13.91 26.40
C VAL A 162 -7.23 -13.14 25.15
N LEU A 163 -7.84 -13.41 24.00
CA LEU A 163 -7.54 -12.74 22.73
C LEU A 163 -8.36 -11.46 22.54
N GLN A 164 -9.50 -11.31 23.23
CA GLN A 164 -10.32 -10.09 23.16
C GLN A 164 -9.74 -8.99 24.07
N VAL A 165 -10.03 -7.75 23.69
CA VAL A 165 -9.74 -6.59 24.55
C VAL A 165 -10.71 -6.61 25.74
N ASP A 166 -10.23 -6.29 26.93
CA ASP A 166 -11.07 -6.27 28.13
C ASP A 166 -12.26 -5.32 27.95
N GLU A 167 -13.47 -5.89 27.91
CA GLU A 167 -14.73 -5.16 27.69
C GLU A 167 -15.03 -4.15 28.83
N SER A 168 -14.37 -4.29 29.98
CA SER A 168 -14.44 -3.34 31.09
C SER A 168 -13.66 -2.04 30.81
N LEU A 169 -12.62 -2.10 29.97
CA LEU A 169 -11.79 -0.96 29.58
C LEU A 169 -12.31 -0.32 28.28
N ILE A 170 -12.64 -1.14 27.28
CA ILE A 170 -13.22 -0.69 26.01
C ILE A 170 -14.60 -1.31 25.88
N LYS A 171 -15.62 -0.49 26.14
CA LYS A 171 -17.02 -0.91 25.98
C LYS A 171 -17.34 -1.01 24.49
N PRO A 172 -18.04 -2.07 24.04
CA PRO A 172 -18.52 -2.13 22.67
C PRO A 172 -19.44 -0.92 22.39
N GLU A 173 -19.23 -0.26 21.25
CA GLU A 173 -20.09 0.86 20.87
C GLU A 173 -21.52 0.35 20.63
N GLN A 174 -22.51 1.10 21.12
CA GLN A 174 -23.91 0.81 20.84
C GLN A 174 -24.18 1.15 19.38
N GLU A 175 -24.63 0.19 18.58
CA GLU A 175 -25.01 0.45 17.19
C GLU A 175 -26.29 1.33 17.13
N PHE A 176 -26.28 2.32 16.25
CA PHE A 176 -27.43 3.17 15.95
C PHE A 176 -27.79 3.06 14.47
N PHE A 177 -29.08 3.22 14.15
CA PHE A 177 -29.47 3.59 12.80
C PHE A 177 -29.15 5.06 12.59
N THR A 178 -28.58 5.41 11.44
CA THR A 178 -28.11 6.75 11.13
C THR A 178 -28.87 7.34 9.94
N ALA A 179 -28.83 8.67 9.81
CA ALA A 179 -29.40 9.41 8.70
C ALA A 179 -28.58 10.69 8.46
N PRO A 180 -28.56 11.24 7.24
CA PRO A 180 -27.87 12.51 6.96
C PRO A 180 -28.48 13.63 7.81
N PHE A 181 -27.61 14.40 8.45
CA PHE A 181 -28.00 15.46 9.36
C PHE A 181 -28.65 16.62 8.61
N GLU A 182 -29.82 17.05 9.10
CA GLU A 182 -30.50 18.25 8.64
C GLU A 182 -30.78 19.17 9.83
N LYS A 183 -30.36 20.43 9.73
CA LYS A 183 -30.48 21.40 10.82
C LYS A 183 -31.95 21.65 11.19
N ASN A 184 -32.83 21.67 10.20
CA ASN A 184 -34.27 21.85 10.39
C ASN A 184 -34.93 20.67 11.13
N ARG A 185 -34.31 19.47 11.12
CA ARG A 185 -34.82 18.24 11.73
C ARG A 185 -34.01 17.78 12.93
N MET A 186 -33.32 18.70 13.63
CA MET A 186 -32.42 18.38 14.74
C MET A 186 -33.08 17.55 15.86
N ASN A 187 -34.38 17.74 16.12
CA ASN A 187 -35.12 17.03 17.18
C ASN A 187 -35.36 15.54 16.88
N ASP A 188 -35.23 15.11 15.63
CA ASP A 188 -35.41 13.70 15.25
C ASP A 188 -34.15 12.87 15.56
N PHE A 189 -32.99 13.52 15.75
CA PHE A 189 -31.72 12.88 16.05
C PHE A 189 -31.54 12.59 17.54
N TYR A 190 -30.76 11.55 17.83
CA TYR A 190 -30.48 11.13 19.20
C TYR A 190 -29.38 11.96 19.84
N ILE A 191 -29.77 13.05 20.51
CA ILE A 191 -28.86 13.98 21.19
C ILE A 191 -28.95 13.77 22.70
N LYS A 192 -27.90 13.21 23.32
CA LYS A 192 -27.75 13.15 24.79
C LYS A 192 -27.14 14.45 25.32
N ASP A 193 -25.91 14.73 24.89
CA ASP A 193 -25.16 15.95 25.22
C ASP A 193 -24.66 16.61 23.93
N ARG A 194 -24.69 17.95 23.89
CA ARG A 194 -24.24 18.73 22.72
C ARG A 194 -22.74 18.59 22.48
N ASP A 195 -21.95 18.54 23.55
CA ASP A 195 -20.48 18.53 23.44
C ASP A 195 -19.94 17.17 22.95
N THR A 196 -20.64 16.07 23.25
CA THR A 196 -20.27 14.72 22.84
C THR A 196 -20.92 14.28 21.54
N PHE A 197 -21.92 15.02 21.04
CA PHE A 197 -22.68 14.62 19.85
C PHE A 197 -21.79 14.56 18.59
N PHE A 198 -20.91 15.56 18.41
CA PHE A 198 -19.89 15.52 17.39
C PHE A 198 -18.57 15.02 17.98
N ASN A 199 -18.14 13.84 17.52
CA ASN A 199 -16.84 13.29 17.90
C ASN A 199 -15.70 14.26 17.54
N PRO A 200 -14.60 14.32 18.32
CA PRO A 200 -13.42 15.12 18.00
C PRO A 200 -12.93 14.96 16.57
N ALA A 201 -12.89 13.71 16.08
CA ALA A 201 -12.50 13.40 14.72
C ALA A 201 -13.41 14.07 13.67
N THR A 202 -14.73 13.99 13.87
CA THR A 202 -15.73 14.61 12.99
C THR A 202 -15.62 16.14 13.01
N ARG A 203 -15.36 16.75 14.18
CA ARG A 203 -15.16 18.19 14.31
C ARG A 203 -13.92 18.67 13.57
N SER A 204 -12.77 18.02 13.77
CA SER A 204 -11.54 18.35 13.04
C SER A 204 -11.70 18.21 11.53
N ARG A 205 -12.50 17.23 11.07
CA ARG A 205 -12.83 17.07 9.64
C ARG A 205 -13.68 18.24 9.11
N ILE A 206 -14.71 18.67 9.84
CA ILE A 206 -15.53 19.83 9.47
C ILE A 206 -14.67 21.10 9.43
N VAL A 207 -13.81 21.31 10.44
CA VAL A 207 -12.93 22.48 10.48
C VAL A 207 -11.91 22.46 9.34
N TYR A 208 -11.32 21.30 9.03
CA TYR A 208 -10.42 21.17 7.89
C TYR A 208 -11.11 21.47 6.56
N PHE A 209 -12.37 21.03 6.41
CA PHE A 209 -13.18 21.37 5.25
C PHE A 209 -13.33 22.89 5.07
N ILE A 210 -13.65 23.62 6.15
CA ILE A 210 -13.75 25.08 6.14
C ILE A 210 -12.38 25.69 5.77
N LEU A 211 -11.30 25.30 6.45
CA LEU A 211 -9.94 25.79 6.21
C LEU A 211 -9.48 25.58 4.75
N SER A 212 -9.86 24.46 4.12
CA SER A 212 -9.51 24.16 2.75
C SER A 212 -10.24 25.02 1.71
N ARG A 213 -11.38 25.62 2.06
CA ARG A 213 -12.27 26.35 1.15
C ARG A 213 -12.24 27.87 1.30
N VAL A 214 -11.85 28.38 2.47
CA VAL A 214 -11.77 29.83 2.70
C VAL A 214 -10.79 30.49 1.73
N HIS A 215 -11.22 31.60 1.11
CA HIS A 215 -10.43 32.39 0.18
C HIS A 215 -9.59 33.42 0.92
N TYR A 216 -8.39 33.73 0.43
CA TYR A 216 -7.51 34.75 1.03
C TYR A 216 -7.16 35.88 0.07
N GLN A 217 -7.27 35.67 -1.24
CA GLN A 217 -7.00 36.70 -2.25
C GLN A 217 -7.89 36.54 -3.48
N VAL A 218 -8.27 37.65 -4.11
CA VAL A 218 -8.88 37.70 -5.44
C VAL A 218 -7.97 38.55 -6.32
N VAL A 219 -7.39 37.96 -7.36
CA VAL A 219 -6.50 38.65 -8.32
C VAL A 219 -7.05 38.41 -9.71
N ASN A 220 -7.35 39.47 -10.48
CA ASN A 220 -7.86 39.37 -11.85
C ASN A 220 -9.06 38.40 -12.01
N ASN A 221 -10.05 38.46 -11.11
CA ASN A 221 -11.18 37.52 -11.04
C ASN A 221 -10.84 36.04 -10.77
N VAL A 222 -9.57 35.73 -10.45
CA VAL A 222 -9.13 34.41 -9.99
C VAL A 222 -9.07 34.43 -8.46
N LYS A 223 -9.90 33.60 -7.82
CA LYS A 223 -9.91 33.44 -6.36
C LYS A 223 -8.79 32.47 -5.96
N LYS A 224 -7.88 32.91 -5.07
CA LYS A 224 -6.90 32.04 -4.41
C LYS A 224 -7.47 31.63 -3.05
N PHE A 225 -7.53 30.32 -2.80
CA PHE A 225 -8.17 29.75 -1.62
C PHE A 225 -7.41 28.54 -1.06
N GLY A 226 -7.70 28.22 0.20
CA GLY A 226 -7.31 26.99 0.86
C GLY A 226 -5.99 27.00 1.62
N ILE A 227 -6.04 26.48 2.85
CA ILE A 227 -4.90 26.38 3.78
C ILE A 227 -3.68 25.66 3.19
N ASN A 228 -3.89 24.63 2.37
CA ASN A 228 -2.80 23.81 1.82
C ASN A 228 -1.83 24.65 0.96
N ARG A 229 -2.34 25.66 0.24
CA ARG A 229 -1.52 26.57 -0.56
C ARG A 229 -0.75 27.55 0.33
N LEU A 230 -1.36 28.04 1.41
CA LEU A 230 -0.67 28.88 2.39
C LEU A 230 0.46 28.12 3.10
N VAL A 231 0.28 26.82 3.35
CA VAL A 231 1.32 25.95 3.92
C VAL A 231 2.43 25.68 2.90
N SER A 232 2.10 25.35 1.65
CA SER A 232 3.12 25.10 0.61
C SER A 232 3.92 26.36 0.25
N SER A 233 3.30 27.53 0.28
CA SER A 233 3.97 28.82 0.08
C SER A 233 4.75 29.32 1.30
N GLY A 234 4.76 28.57 2.41
CA GLY A 234 5.50 28.91 3.63
C GLY A 234 4.94 30.09 4.43
N ILE A 235 3.68 30.49 4.20
CA ILE A 235 2.99 31.52 5.01
C ILE A 235 2.61 30.92 6.37
N TYR A 236 1.97 29.75 6.33
CA TYR A 236 1.85 28.88 7.50
C TYR A 236 2.94 27.81 7.44
N LYS A 237 3.51 27.46 8.58
CA LYS A 237 4.44 26.34 8.71
C LYS A 237 3.74 25.01 8.82
N ALA A 238 2.62 24.98 9.55
CA ALA A 238 1.89 23.75 9.81
C ALA A 238 0.42 24.05 10.10
N ALA A 239 -0.45 23.09 9.77
CA ALA A 239 -1.84 23.05 10.16
C ALA A 239 -2.19 21.60 10.52
N PHE A 240 -2.64 21.35 11.76
CA PHE A 240 -2.93 19.99 12.22
C PHE A 240 -3.95 19.97 13.36
N PRO A 241 -4.74 18.88 13.50
CA PRO A 241 -5.55 18.63 14.68
C PRO A 241 -4.69 18.13 15.86
N LEU A 242 -5.15 18.36 17.09
CA LEU A 242 -4.44 17.93 18.30
C LEU A 242 -4.74 16.48 18.68
N HIS A 243 -3.76 15.83 19.30
CA HIS A 243 -3.95 14.60 20.04
C HIS A 243 -4.52 14.86 21.44
N ASP A 244 -5.39 13.97 21.89
CA ASP A 244 -6.16 14.15 23.12
C ASP A 244 -5.29 14.19 24.39
N CYS A 245 -4.30 13.31 24.51
CA CYS A 245 -3.42 13.22 25.68
C CYS A 245 -2.03 12.68 25.30
N ASN A 246 -1.11 12.62 26.26
CA ASN A 246 0.18 11.95 26.05
C ASN A 246 -0.06 10.43 25.90
N PHE A 247 0.76 9.75 25.09
CA PHE A 247 0.59 8.31 24.89
C PHE A 247 1.08 7.47 26.09
N SER A 248 2.01 8.00 26.90
CA SER A 248 2.61 7.26 28.03
C SER A 248 1.89 7.45 29.36
N SER A 249 1.26 8.60 29.58
CA SER A 249 0.59 8.98 30.82
C SER A 249 -0.84 9.43 30.53
N PRO A 250 -1.80 9.15 31.42
CA PRO A 250 -3.15 9.70 31.30
C PRO A 250 -3.15 11.22 31.46
N SER A 251 -4.18 11.87 30.92
CA SER A 251 -4.38 13.31 31.04
C SER A 251 -4.66 13.75 32.46
N GLU A 252 -4.23 14.98 32.78
CA GLU A 252 -4.56 15.64 34.05
C GLU A 252 -6.04 16.05 34.12
N ASP A 253 -6.65 16.32 32.95
CA ASP A 253 -8.06 16.66 32.86
C ASP A 253 -8.95 15.40 32.96
N LEU A 254 -9.82 15.38 33.96
CA LEU A 254 -10.81 14.32 34.22
C LEU A 254 -11.92 14.28 33.17
N SER A 255 -12.17 15.39 32.47
CA SER A 255 -13.20 15.49 31.43
C SER A 255 -12.73 14.95 30.07
N CYS A 256 -11.41 14.84 29.87
CA CYS A 256 -10.83 14.35 28.64
C CYS A 256 -10.86 12.82 28.57
N PRO A 257 -11.44 12.21 27.51
CA PRO A 257 -11.32 10.77 27.30
C PRO A 257 -9.87 10.46 26.91
N ASN A 258 -9.20 9.60 27.68
CA ASN A 258 -7.82 9.18 27.48
C ASN A 258 -7.64 8.20 26.29
N GLU A 259 -8.17 8.54 25.11
CA GLU A 259 -8.25 7.65 23.95
C GLU A 259 -6.87 7.26 23.41
N ARG A 260 -5.93 8.22 23.28
CA ARG A 260 -4.56 7.95 22.81
C ARG A 260 -3.81 7.00 23.74
N TYR A 261 -3.88 7.23 25.06
CA TYR A 261 -3.25 6.37 26.06
C TYR A 261 -3.84 4.95 26.03
N LEU A 262 -5.17 4.85 25.93
CA LEU A 262 -5.85 3.56 25.85
C LEU A 262 -5.49 2.78 24.58
N LEU A 263 -5.47 3.45 23.43
CA LEU A 263 -5.03 2.88 22.15
C LEU A 263 -3.57 2.44 22.21
N TYR A 264 -2.70 3.22 22.85
CA TYR A 264 -1.30 2.84 23.02
C TYR A 264 -1.17 1.53 23.81
N ARG A 265 -1.83 1.44 24.96
CA ARG A 265 -1.71 0.32 25.89
C ARG A 265 -2.37 -0.97 25.39
N GLU A 266 -3.56 -0.88 24.81
CA GLU A 266 -4.35 -2.05 24.40
C GLU A 266 -4.12 -2.47 22.95
N TRP A 267 -3.52 -1.62 22.11
CA TRP A 267 -3.33 -1.93 20.69
C TRP A 267 -1.90 -1.70 20.18
N ALA A 268 -1.33 -0.50 20.39
CA ALA A 268 -0.05 -0.14 19.76
C ALA A 268 1.20 -0.69 20.48
N HIS A 269 1.09 -1.13 21.74
CA HIS A 269 2.23 -1.64 22.49
C HIS A 269 2.60 -3.07 22.05
N PRO A 270 3.90 -3.41 21.89
CA PRO A 270 4.34 -4.78 21.61
C PRO A 270 3.85 -5.86 22.58
N ARG A 271 3.47 -5.51 23.82
CA ARG A 271 2.88 -6.45 24.79
C ARG A 271 1.50 -6.94 24.36
N SER A 272 0.81 -6.19 23.51
CA SER A 272 -0.53 -6.46 23.04
C SER A 272 -0.58 -7.29 21.75
N VAL A 273 0.55 -7.86 21.30
CA VAL A 273 0.66 -8.61 20.03
C VAL A 273 -0.44 -9.66 19.84
N TYR A 274 -0.82 -10.38 20.90
CA TYR A 274 -1.83 -11.45 20.85
C TYR A 274 -3.28 -10.95 20.93
N LYS A 275 -3.54 -9.70 21.33
CA LYS A 275 -4.90 -9.17 21.47
C LYS A 275 -5.50 -8.78 20.12
N LYS A 276 -6.82 -8.89 19.98
CA LYS A 276 -7.56 -8.38 18.82
C LYS A 276 -7.49 -6.86 18.71
N GLN A 277 -7.65 -6.36 17.49
CA GLN A 277 -7.63 -4.92 17.21
C GLN A 277 -8.97 -4.26 17.59
N PRO A 278 -8.97 -3.15 18.36
CA PRO A 278 -10.19 -2.39 18.68
C PRO A 278 -10.55 -1.44 17.52
N LEU A 279 -11.08 -2.00 16.43
CA LEU A 279 -11.33 -1.26 15.18
C LEU A 279 -12.25 -0.04 15.36
N ASP A 280 -13.30 -0.14 16.18
CA ASP A 280 -14.24 0.97 16.39
C ASP A 280 -13.59 2.15 17.09
N LEU A 281 -12.71 1.89 18.07
CA LEU A 281 -11.96 2.94 18.77
C LEU A 281 -10.91 3.57 17.86
N ILE A 282 -10.22 2.77 17.03
CA ILE A 282 -9.27 3.27 16.04
C ILE A 282 -9.99 4.19 15.05
N ARG A 283 -11.15 3.76 14.52
CA ARG A 283 -12.01 4.57 13.65
C ARG A 283 -12.43 5.87 14.34
N LYS A 284 -12.92 5.79 15.57
CA LYS A 284 -13.40 6.96 16.32
C LYS A 284 -12.31 8.02 16.49
N TYR A 285 -11.07 7.59 16.73
CA TYR A 285 -9.95 8.47 17.00
C TYR A 285 -9.27 9.00 15.72
N TYR A 286 -9.03 8.12 14.74
CA TYR A 286 -8.24 8.43 13.54
C TYR A 286 -9.07 8.65 12.26
N GLY A 287 -10.33 8.20 12.22
CA GLY A 287 -11.17 8.21 11.03
C GLY A 287 -11.21 6.87 10.29
N GLU A 288 -12.07 6.80 9.29
CA GLU A 288 -12.40 5.57 8.57
C GLU A 288 -11.28 5.13 7.62
N LYS A 289 -10.52 6.05 7.00
CA LYS A 289 -9.39 5.70 6.11
C LYS A 289 -8.30 4.88 6.83
N ILE A 290 -8.02 5.21 8.10
CA ILE A 290 -7.06 4.47 8.95
C ILE A 290 -7.72 3.22 9.52
N GLY A 291 -9.00 3.31 9.90
CA GLY A 291 -9.78 2.16 10.35
C GLY A 291 -9.82 1.02 9.32
N ILE A 292 -10.09 1.34 8.04
CA ILE A 292 -10.21 0.33 6.98
C ILE A 292 -8.87 -0.32 6.66
N TYR A 293 -7.76 0.41 6.76
CA TYR A 293 -6.41 -0.13 6.63
C TYR A 293 -6.14 -1.23 7.67
N PHE A 294 -6.35 -0.93 8.95
CA PHE A 294 -6.12 -1.91 10.03
C PHE A 294 -7.13 -3.06 10.02
N ALA A 295 -8.37 -2.80 9.58
CA ALA A 295 -9.35 -3.85 9.36
C ALA A 295 -8.93 -4.80 8.23
N TRP A 296 -8.43 -4.27 7.12
CA TRP A 296 -7.91 -5.04 6.00
C TRP A 296 -6.66 -5.83 6.39
N LEU A 297 -5.69 -5.17 7.03
CA LEU A 297 -4.44 -5.80 7.47
C LEU A 297 -4.71 -6.92 8.49
N GLY A 298 -5.62 -6.69 9.44
CA GLY A 298 -6.05 -7.70 10.39
C GLY A 298 -6.73 -8.89 9.72
N TYR A 299 -7.63 -8.63 8.78
CA TYR A 299 -8.31 -9.67 8.01
C TYR A 299 -7.33 -10.47 7.13
N TYR A 300 -6.38 -9.80 6.48
CA TYR A 300 -5.33 -10.43 5.69
C TYR A 300 -4.45 -11.33 6.56
N THR A 301 -4.07 -10.87 7.76
CA THR A 301 -3.31 -11.66 8.75
C THR A 301 -4.07 -12.90 9.19
N GLN A 302 -5.38 -12.77 9.45
CA GLN A 302 -6.23 -13.90 9.82
C GLN A 302 -6.32 -14.95 8.70
N MET A 303 -6.46 -14.53 7.44
CA MET A 303 -6.50 -15.46 6.31
C MET A 303 -5.13 -16.07 6.00
N LEU A 304 -4.04 -15.33 6.20
CA LEU A 304 -2.68 -15.85 6.09
C LEU A 304 -2.39 -16.95 7.11
N LEU A 305 -2.97 -16.90 8.31
CA LEU A 305 -2.85 -17.97 9.29
C LEU A 305 -3.33 -19.32 8.72
N LEU A 306 -4.47 -19.32 8.02
CA LEU A 306 -4.98 -20.53 7.36
C LEU A 306 -4.00 -21.02 6.28
N ALA A 307 -3.47 -20.13 5.45
CA ALA A 307 -2.51 -20.48 4.41
C ALA A 307 -1.18 -20.99 4.98
N ALA A 308 -0.69 -20.38 6.06
CA ALA A 308 0.55 -20.76 6.72
C ALA A 308 0.47 -22.15 7.35
N VAL A 309 -0.66 -22.50 7.98
CA VAL A 309 -0.87 -23.84 8.55
C VAL A 309 -0.82 -24.91 7.47
N VAL A 310 -1.52 -24.71 6.34
CA VAL A 310 -1.49 -25.67 5.22
C VAL A 310 -0.11 -25.71 4.56
N GLY A 311 0.55 -24.57 4.39
CA GLY A 311 1.90 -24.48 3.82
C GLY A 311 2.95 -25.21 4.66
N VAL A 312 2.91 -25.06 5.99
CA VAL A 312 3.77 -25.81 6.92
C VAL A 312 3.47 -27.31 6.86
N ALA A 313 2.20 -27.72 6.79
CA ALA A 313 1.84 -29.13 6.65
C ALA A 313 2.42 -29.75 5.35
N CYS A 314 2.30 -29.04 4.22
CA CYS A 314 2.88 -29.45 2.94
C CYS A 314 4.41 -29.51 2.98
N PHE A 315 5.06 -28.55 3.65
CA PHE A 315 6.51 -28.54 3.84
C PHE A 315 6.98 -29.72 4.71
N LEU A 316 6.28 -29.98 5.83
CA LEU A 316 6.57 -31.12 6.71
C LEU A 316 6.37 -32.46 5.99
N TYR A 317 5.35 -32.57 5.14
CA TYR A 317 5.18 -33.74 4.27
C TYR A 317 6.41 -33.96 3.37
N GLY A 318 6.90 -32.92 2.71
CA GLY A 318 8.13 -32.99 1.90
C GLY A 318 9.36 -33.35 2.74
N TYR A 319 9.47 -32.79 3.95
CA TYR A 319 10.57 -33.05 4.88
C TYR A 319 10.60 -34.51 5.34
N PHE A 320 9.45 -35.07 5.75
CA PHE A 320 9.37 -36.48 6.14
C PHE A 320 9.62 -37.43 4.97
N ASN A 321 9.26 -37.04 3.74
CA ASN A 321 9.48 -37.85 2.54
C ASN A 321 10.88 -37.67 1.91
N GLN A 322 11.72 -36.77 2.43
CA GLN A 322 13.05 -36.46 1.89
C GLN A 322 13.93 -37.70 1.72
N ASN A 323 13.86 -38.62 2.68
CA ASN A 323 14.67 -39.86 2.68
C ASN A 323 14.10 -40.95 1.75
N ASN A 324 12.92 -40.76 1.14
CA ASN A 324 12.31 -41.72 0.22
C ASN A 324 12.44 -41.31 -1.25
N CYS A 325 13.02 -40.13 -1.53
CA CYS A 325 13.21 -39.63 -2.88
C CYS A 325 14.28 -40.44 -3.64
N THR A 326 13.87 -41.28 -4.60
CA THR A 326 14.78 -42.11 -5.40
C THR A 326 15.82 -41.29 -6.18
N TRP A 327 15.37 -40.26 -6.91
CA TRP A 327 16.26 -39.42 -7.73
C TRP A 327 17.31 -38.66 -6.91
N SER A 328 16.98 -38.18 -5.71
CA SER A 328 17.97 -37.48 -4.87
C SER A 328 18.97 -38.46 -4.24
N LYS A 329 18.54 -39.71 -3.98
CA LYS A 329 19.46 -40.80 -3.60
C LYS A 329 20.42 -41.10 -4.74
N GLU A 330 19.96 -41.23 -5.98
CA GLU A 330 20.83 -41.46 -7.16
C GLU A 330 21.89 -40.37 -7.33
N VAL A 331 21.52 -39.09 -7.14
CA VAL A 331 22.46 -37.96 -7.19
C VAL A 331 23.51 -38.05 -6.08
N CYS A 332 23.10 -38.47 -4.88
CA CYS A 332 23.95 -38.59 -3.70
C CYS A 332 24.78 -39.88 -3.65
N ASP A 333 24.41 -40.88 -4.45
CA ASP A 333 25.08 -42.16 -4.50
C ASP A 333 26.46 -42.01 -5.17
N PRO A 334 27.57 -42.37 -4.49
CA PRO A 334 28.90 -42.30 -5.09
C PRO A 334 29.07 -43.21 -6.31
N ASP A 335 28.32 -44.30 -6.40
CA ASP A 335 28.44 -45.26 -7.50
C ASP A 335 27.68 -44.82 -8.75
N ILE A 336 26.63 -43.99 -8.58
CA ILE A 336 25.84 -43.42 -9.67
C ILE A 336 26.24 -41.96 -9.90
N GLY A 337 25.79 -41.04 -9.04
CA GLY A 337 26.07 -39.61 -9.14
C GLY A 337 27.55 -39.23 -9.00
N GLY A 338 28.36 -40.07 -8.34
CA GLY A 338 29.82 -39.86 -8.24
C GLY A 338 30.60 -40.22 -9.51
N GLN A 339 30.03 -41.04 -10.40
CA GLN A 339 30.61 -41.41 -11.69
C GLN A 339 30.17 -40.47 -12.83
N ILE A 340 29.05 -39.76 -12.66
CA ILE A 340 28.54 -38.81 -13.66
C ILE A 340 29.38 -37.53 -13.67
N ILE A 341 30.05 -37.28 -14.80
CA ILE A 341 30.84 -36.07 -15.05
C ILE A 341 30.03 -35.10 -15.89
N MET A 342 29.87 -33.88 -15.38
CA MET A 342 29.11 -32.80 -16.01
C MET A 342 30.03 -31.90 -16.84
N CYS A 343 29.49 -31.39 -17.96
CA CYS A 343 30.18 -30.42 -18.79
C CYS A 343 30.34 -29.07 -18.07
N PRO A 344 31.40 -28.30 -18.36
CA PRO A 344 31.59 -26.98 -17.79
C PRO A 344 30.55 -25.98 -18.32
N GLN A 345 30.08 -25.12 -17.43
CA GLN A 345 29.04 -24.12 -17.72
C GLN A 345 29.60 -22.82 -18.33
N CYS A 346 30.93 -22.66 -18.33
CA CYS A 346 31.61 -21.45 -18.81
C CYS A 346 32.58 -21.79 -19.94
N ASP A 347 32.86 -20.80 -20.78
CA ASP A 347 33.81 -20.98 -21.90
C ASP A 347 35.27 -21.02 -21.44
N ARG A 348 35.61 -20.31 -20.36
CA ARG A 348 36.98 -20.26 -19.80
C ARG A 348 36.94 -20.39 -18.28
N LEU A 349 37.98 -20.99 -17.69
CA LEU A 349 38.24 -21.05 -16.24
C LEU A 349 37.22 -21.83 -15.39
N CYS A 350 36.42 -22.71 -15.99
CA CYS A 350 35.48 -23.58 -15.27
C CYS A 350 35.86 -25.07 -15.47
N PRO A 351 36.04 -25.84 -14.38
CA PRO A 351 36.43 -27.25 -14.47
C PRO A 351 35.24 -28.14 -14.83
N PHE A 352 35.54 -29.35 -15.32
CA PHE A 352 34.59 -30.46 -15.26
C PHE A 352 34.30 -30.81 -13.81
N TRP A 353 33.07 -31.18 -13.51
CA TRP A 353 32.62 -31.38 -12.14
C TRP A 353 31.73 -32.61 -12.03
N LYS A 354 31.77 -33.27 -10.86
CA LYS A 354 30.99 -34.49 -10.59
C LYS A 354 29.62 -34.13 -10.04
N LEU A 355 28.58 -34.84 -10.45
CA LEU A 355 27.20 -34.54 -10.04
C LEU A 355 27.00 -34.61 -8.51
N ASN A 356 27.72 -35.49 -7.81
CA ASN A 356 27.65 -35.65 -6.35
C ASN A 356 27.83 -34.34 -5.53
N ILE A 357 28.51 -33.31 -6.07
CA ILE A 357 28.62 -32.01 -5.37
C ILE A 357 27.25 -31.34 -5.14
N THR A 358 26.24 -31.70 -5.93
CA THR A 358 24.86 -31.18 -5.85
C THR A 358 23.97 -32.00 -4.91
N CYS A 359 24.50 -33.01 -4.22
CA CYS A 359 23.72 -33.91 -3.35
C CYS A 359 22.92 -33.15 -2.28
N GLU A 360 23.54 -32.21 -1.55
CA GLU A 360 22.86 -31.49 -0.47
C GLU A 360 21.78 -30.53 -1.00
N SER A 361 22.06 -29.89 -2.14
CA SER A 361 21.09 -29.04 -2.87
C SER A 361 19.89 -29.88 -3.32
N SER A 362 20.15 -31.07 -3.89
CA SER A 362 19.12 -32.00 -4.38
C SER A 362 18.25 -32.56 -3.26
N LYS A 363 18.82 -32.84 -2.08
CA LYS A 363 18.05 -33.22 -0.88
C LYS A 363 17.05 -32.16 -0.47
N LYS A 364 17.48 -30.89 -0.40
CA LYS A 364 16.58 -29.76 -0.11
C LYS A 364 15.55 -29.56 -1.21
N LEU A 365 15.97 -29.69 -2.46
CA LEU A 365 15.08 -29.58 -3.61
C LEU A 365 13.97 -30.64 -3.57
N CYS A 366 14.22 -31.85 -3.06
CA CYS A 366 13.13 -32.83 -2.92
C CYS A 366 12.02 -32.41 -1.94
N ILE A 367 12.33 -31.56 -0.96
CA ILE A 367 11.33 -31.01 -0.03
C ILE A 367 10.44 -30.00 -0.77
N PHE A 368 11.07 -29.07 -1.50
CA PHE A 368 10.39 -27.98 -2.22
C PHE A 368 9.72 -28.44 -3.52
N ASP A 369 10.25 -29.45 -4.19
CA ASP A 369 9.72 -30.01 -5.43
C ASP A 369 9.05 -31.37 -5.19
N SER A 370 8.03 -31.35 -4.32
CA SER A 370 7.22 -32.53 -3.94
C SER A 370 5.77 -32.36 -4.40
N PHE A 371 5.01 -33.46 -4.46
CA PHE A 371 3.56 -33.36 -4.73
C PHE A 371 2.79 -32.51 -3.71
N GLY A 372 3.34 -32.35 -2.50
CA GLY A 372 2.79 -31.45 -1.48
C GLY A 372 2.74 -29.99 -1.94
N THR A 373 3.75 -29.53 -2.69
CA THR A 373 3.81 -28.15 -3.18
C THR A 373 2.87 -27.91 -4.36
N LEU A 374 2.64 -28.92 -5.20
CA LEU A 374 1.58 -28.90 -6.22
C LEU A 374 0.19 -28.74 -5.58
N ILE A 375 -0.15 -29.58 -4.60
CA ILE A 375 -1.42 -29.50 -3.87
C ILE A 375 -1.56 -28.12 -3.22
N PHE A 376 -0.48 -27.61 -2.64
CA PHE A 376 -0.45 -26.30 -2.03
C PHE A 376 -0.71 -25.17 -3.04
N ALA A 377 -0.12 -25.23 -4.24
CA ALA A 377 -0.35 -24.22 -5.28
C ALA A 377 -1.83 -24.18 -5.73
N VAL A 378 -2.49 -25.34 -5.87
CA VAL A 378 -3.93 -25.42 -6.16
C VAL A 378 -4.75 -24.84 -4.99
N PHE A 379 -4.43 -25.22 -3.76
CA PHE A 379 -5.05 -24.67 -2.56
C PHE A 379 -4.92 -23.15 -2.49
N MET A 380 -3.74 -22.60 -2.82
CA MET A 380 -3.50 -21.16 -2.80
C MET A 380 -4.33 -20.42 -3.86
N GLY A 381 -4.52 -20.99 -5.06
CA GLY A 381 -5.45 -20.43 -6.05
C GLY A 381 -6.89 -20.31 -5.53
N VAL A 382 -7.34 -21.32 -4.78
CA VAL A 382 -8.65 -21.31 -4.10
C VAL A 382 -8.67 -20.32 -2.93
N TRP A 383 -7.64 -20.32 -2.09
CA TRP A 383 -7.50 -19.46 -0.92
C TRP A 383 -7.53 -17.98 -1.31
N VAL A 384 -6.84 -17.58 -2.38
CA VAL A 384 -6.85 -16.18 -2.86
C VAL A 384 -8.27 -15.74 -3.24
N THR A 385 -9.03 -16.63 -3.89
CA THR A 385 -10.43 -16.35 -4.24
C THR A 385 -11.28 -16.18 -2.98
N LEU A 386 -11.15 -17.09 -2.02
CA LEU A 386 -11.86 -16.98 -0.74
C LEU A 386 -11.49 -15.70 0.02
N PHE A 387 -10.20 -15.35 0.04
CA PHE A 387 -9.70 -14.13 0.67
C PHE A 387 -10.38 -12.89 0.08
N LEU A 388 -10.40 -12.74 -1.25
CA LEU A 388 -10.99 -11.59 -1.93
C LEU A 388 -12.51 -11.51 -1.76
N GLU A 389 -13.22 -12.64 -1.89
CA GLU A 389 -14.68 -12.70 -1.76
C GLU A 389 -15.14 -12.39 -0.33
N PHE A 390 -14.47 -12.97 0.66
CA PHE A 390 -14.77 -12.67 2.06
C PHE A 390 -14.30 -11.28 2.49
N TRP A 391 -13.24 -10.74 1.88
CA TRP A 391 -12.88 -9.33 2.09
C TRP A 391 -13.98 -8.41 1.58
N LYS A 392 -14.49 -8.58 0.35
CA LYS A 392 -15.64 -7.80 -0.15
C LYS A 392 -16.83 -7.86 0.82
N ARG A 393 -17.09 -9.04 1.39
CA ARG A 393 -18.17 -9.23 2.36
C ARG A 393 -17.92 -8.52 3.69
N ARG A 394 -16.68 -8.53 4.19
CA ARG A 394 -16.30 -7.80 5.40
C ARG A 394 -16.28 -6.29 5.16
N GLN A 395 -15.83 -5.86 3.99
CA GLN A 395 -15.85 -4.47 3.57
C GLN A 395 -17.28 -3.95 3.53
N ALA A 396 -18.23 -4.66 2.90
CA ALA A 396 -19.64 -4.26 2.88
C ALA A 396 -20.28 -4.19 4.28
N GLU A 397 -19.82 -5.00 5.24
CA GLU A 397 -20.25 -4.91 6.63
C GLU A 397 -19.70 -3.65 7.31
N LEU A 398 -18.42 -3.34 7.12
CA LEU A 398 -17.78 -2.13 7.66
C LEU A 398 -18.33 -0.86 6.99
N GLU A 399 -18.60 -0.91 5.69
CA GLU A 399 -19.20 0.19 4.93
C GLU A 399 -20.53 0.63 5.55
N TYR A 400 -21.32 -0.36 5.98
CA TYR A 400 -22.56 -0.14 6.70
C TYR A 400 -22.32 0.35 8.13
N GLU A 401 -21.51 -0.37 8.91
CA GLU A 401 -21.26 -0.05 10.34
C GLU A 401 -20.58 1.31 10.53
N TRP A 402 -19.87 1.80 9.51
CA TRP A 402 -19.10 3.05 9.54
C TRP A 402 -19.69 4.16 8.68
N ASP A 403 -20.88 3.96 8.12
CA ASP A 403 -21.61 4.97 7.38
C ASP A 403 -20.79 5.57 6.21
N THR A 404 -20.11 4.74 5.43
CA THR A 404 -19.23 5.19 4.33
C THR A 404 -19.88 5.08 2.95
N VAL A 405 -21.05 4.44 2.84
CA VAL A 405 -21.76 4.10 1.58
C VAL A 405 -22.18 5.32 0.73
N GLU A 406 -22.38 6.50 1.34
CA GLU A 406 -22.92 7.69 0.66
C GLU A 406 -21.85 8.70 0.20
N LEU A 407 -20.56 8.33 0.20
CA LEU A 407 -19.47 9.21 -0.25
C LEU A 407 -19.53 9.59 -1.74
N GLN A 408 -20.51 9.09 -2.51
CA GLN A 408 -20.70 9.41 -3.93
C GLN A 408 -21.36 10.79 -4.19
N GLN A 409 -21.83 11.51 -3.17
CA GLN A 409 -22.27 12.90 -3.36
C GLN A 409 -21.05 13.81 -3.58
N GLU A 410 -20.90 14.28 -4.83
CA GLU A 410 -19.91 15.23 -5.36
C GLU A 410 -18.62 15.38 -4.51
N GLU A 411 -17.68 14.45 -4.70
CA GLU A 411 -16.31 14.68 -4.22
C GLU A 411 -15.79 15.97 -4.85
N GLN A 412 -15.56 16.97 -3.99
CA GLN A 412 -15.25 18.30 -4.47
C GLN A 412 -13.87 18.34 -5.13
N ALA A 413 -13.69 19.24 -6.10
CA ALA A 413 -12.43 19.34 -6.81
C ALA A 413 -11.27 19.80 -5.91
N ARG A 414 -10.06 19.37 -6.26
CA ARG A 414 -8.83 19.73 -5.56
C ARG A 414 -8.55 21.23 -5.73
N PRO A 415 -8.06 21.92 -4.70
CA PRO A 415 -7.77 23.35 -4.79
C PRO A 415 -6.71 23.69 -5.86
N GLU A 416 -5.76 22.79 -6.10
CA GLU A 416 -4.75 22.91 -7.15
C GLU A 416 -5.37 22.87 -8.56
N TYR A 417 -6.43 22.07 -8.75
CA TYR A 417 -7.16 21.96 -10.01
C TYR A 417 -7.97 23.22 -10.28
N GLU A 418 -8.79 23.63 -9.32
CA GLU A 418 -9.63 24.84 -9.41
C GLU A 418 -8.80 26.12 -9.61
N ALA A 419 -7.60 26.19 -9.03
CA ALA A 419 -6.70 27.34 -9.21
C ALA A 419 -6.19 27.51 -10.66
N GLN A 420 -6.15 26.43 -11.44
CA GLN A 420 -5.72 26.45 -12.85
C GLN A 420 -6.91 26.53 -13.82
N CYS A 421 -8.15 26.58 -13.32
CA CYS A 421 -9.34 26.58 -14.16
C CYS A 421 -9.59 27.96 -14.79
N THR A 422 -9.28 28.08 -16.09
CA THR A 422 -9.48 29.30 -16.88
C THR A 422 -10.66 29.20 -17.84
N HIS A 423 -10.95 28.02 -18.37
CA HIS A 423 -11.97 27.80 -19.39
C HIS A 423 -13.32 27.47 -18.76
N VAL A 424 -14.42 28.04 -19.27
CA VAL A 424 -15.78 27.72 -18.81
C VAL A 424 -16.41 26.71 -19.77
N VAL A 425 -16.96 25.63 -19.22
CA VAL A 425 -17.68 24.56 -19.94
C VAL A 425 -18.97 24.27 -19.19
N ILE A 426 -20.08 24.14 -19.91
CA ILE A 426 -21.37 23.77 -19.29
C ILE A 426 -21.34 22.26 -19.02
N ASN A 427 -21.59 21.87 -17.78
CA ASN A 427 -21.71 20.46 -17.42
C ASN A 427 -23.04 19.91 -17.96
N GLU A 428 -22.99 18.86 -18.79
CA GLU A 428 -24.19 18.28 -19.43
C GLU A 428 -25.20 17.73 -18.42
N ILE A 429 -24.74 17.31 -17.24
CA ILE A 429 -25.57 16.66 -16.21
C ILE A 429 -26.22 17.70 -15.30
N THR A 430 -25.44 18.63 -14.76
CA THR A 430 -25.95 19.65 -13.83
C THR A 430 -26.54 20.87 -14.56
N GLN A 431 -26.22 21.06 -15.84
CA GLN A 431 -26.54 22.27 -16.62
C GLN A 431 -25.96 23.56 -16.02
N GLU A 432 -25.00 23.44 -15.11
CA GLU A 432 -24.29 24.56 -14.48
C GLU A 432 -22.97 24.84 -15.21
N GLU A 433 -22.56 26.11 -15.19
CA GLU A 433 -21.27 26.54 -15.73
C GLU A 433 -20.13 26.05 -14.82
N GLU A 434 -19.31 25.12 -15.32
CA GLU A 434 -18.13 24.62 -14.63
C GLU A 434 -16.85 25.20 -15.24
N ARG A 435 -15.83 25.47 -14.43
CA ARG A 435 -14.52 25.88 -14.94
C ARG A 435 -13.59 24.68 -15.02
N VAL A 436 -12.89 24.52 -16.15
CA VAL A 436 -11.91 23.47 -16.41
C VAL A 436 -10.55 24.07 -16.81
N PRO A 437 -9.43 23.39 -16.50
CA PRO A 437 -8.09 23.92 -16.76
C PRO A 437 -7.62 23.69 -18.19
N PHE A 438 -8.06 22.64 -18.87
CA PHE A 438 -7.59 22.28 -20.21
C PHE A 438 -8.73 21.85 -21.14
N THR A 439 -8.52 22.03 -22.44
CA THR A 439 -9.34 21.40 -23.47
C THR A 439 -9.16 19.88 -23.48
N THR A 440 -10.14 19.15 -24.03
CA THR A 440 -10.10 17.68 -24.14
C THR A 440 -8.87 17.18 -24.89
N TRP A 441 -8.45 17.89 -25.94
CA TRP A 441 -7.24 17.58 -26.71
C TRP A 441 -5.96 17.78 -25.90
N GLY A 442 -5.85 18.88 -25.14
CA GLY A 442 -4.72 19.14 -24.26
C GLY A 442 -4.58 18.08 -23.16
N LYS A 443 -5.70 17.64 -22.58
CA LYS A 443 -5.74 16.55 -21.60
C LYS A 443 -5.24 15.23 -22.19
N CYS A 444 -5.66 14.90 -23.42
CA CYS A 444 -5.24 13.68 -24.11
C CYS A 444 -3.71 13.66 -24.34
N ILE A 445 -3.14 14.73 -24.89
CA ILE A 445 -1.68 14.84 -25.12
C ILE A 445 -0.91 14.64 -23.82
N ARG A 446 -1.32 15.32 -22.75
CA ARG A 446 -0.68 15.23 -21.43
C ARG A 446 -0.71 13.81 -20.88
N ILE A 447 -1.86 13.13 -20.92
CA ILE A 447 -1.99 11.73 -20.48
C ILE A 447 -1.10 10.81 -21.32
N THR A 448 -1.04 10.99 -22.65
CA THR A 448 -0.17 10.17 -23.51
C THR A 448 1.32 10.39 -23.22
N LEU A 449 1.73 11.63 -22.92
CA LEU A 449 3.10 11.96 -22.53
C LEU A 449 3.45 11.37 -21.15
N CYS A 450 2.51 11.40 -20.21
CA CYS A 450 2.70 10.74 -18.92
C CYS A 450 2.82 9.22 -19.06
N ALA A 451 1.98 8.60 -19.89
CA ALA A 451 2.03 7.16 -20.14
C ALA A 451 3.35 6.74 -20.80
N SER A 452 3.86 7.53 -21.76
CA SER A 452 5.15 7.26 -22.39
C SER A 452 6.32 7.43 -21.42
N ALA A 453 6.28 8.44 -20.54
CA ALA A 453 7.26 8.63 -19.48
C ALA A 453 7.29 7.44 -18.49
N VAL A 454 6.12 6.93 -18.08
CA VAL A 454 6.03 5.73 -17.24
C VAL A 454 6.64 4.51 -17.93
N PHE A 455 6.34 4.30 -19.22
CA PHE A 455 6.89 3.18 -19.98
C PHE A 455 8.41 3.26 -20.13
N PHE A 456 8.95 4.46 -20.35
CA PHE A 456 10.40 4.70 -20.37
C PHE A 456 11.08 4.27 -19.07
N TRP A 457 10.52 4.62 -17.91
CA TRP A 457 11.05 4.19 -16.61
C TRP A 457 10.94 2.68 -16.38
N ILE A 458 9.89 2.04 -16.88
CA ILE A 458 9.78 0.56 -16.85
C ILE A 458 10.88 -0.07 -17.71
N LEU A 459 11.17 0.46 -18.90
CA LEU A 459 12.29 -0.04 -19.71
C LEU A 459 13.65 0.14 -19.02
N LEU A 460 13.84 1.25 -18.30
CA LEU A 460 15.05 1.48 -17.50
C LEU A 460 15.23 0.41 -16.43
N ILE A 461 14.15 -0.01 -15.75
CA ILE A 461 14.26 -1.08 -14.75
C ILE A 461 14.63 -2.43 -15.39
N ILE A 462 14.05 -2.75 -16.55
CA ILE A 462 14.40 -3.97 -17.29
C ILE A 462 15.88 -3.94 -17.70
N ALA A 463 16.40 -2.78 -18.09
CA ALA A 463 17.83 -2.58 -18.36
C ALA A 463 18.70 -2.79 -17.11
N SER A 464 18.23 -2.36 -15.93
CA SER A 464 18.92 -2.62 -14.65
C SER A 464 19.01 -4.12 -14.33
N VAL A 465 17.93 -4.87 -14.53
CA VAL A 465 17.91 -6.34 -14.37
C VAL A 465 18.89 -7.00 -15.32
N ILE A 466 18.94 -6.56 -16.57
CA ILE A 466 19.96 -6.97 -17.56
C ILE A 466 21.37 -6.70 -17.03
N GLY A 467 21.61 -5.54 -16.42
CA GLY A 467 22.87 -5.21 -15.76
C GLY A 467 23.24 -6.19 -14.64
N ILE A 468 22.28 -6.59 -13.81
CA ILE A 468 22.48 -7.58 -12.74
C ILE A 468 22.85 -8.96 -13.30
N ILE A 469 22.25 -9.36 -14.43
CA ILE A 469 22.59 -10.62 -15.11
C ILE A 469 24.06 -10.59 -15.59
N VAL A 470 24.49 -9.50 -16.20
CA VAL A 470 25.89 -9.33 -16.63
C VAL A 470 26.85 -9.36 -15.42
N TYR A 471 26.45 -8.77 -14.30
CA TYR A 471 27.19 -8.85 -13.05
C TYR A 471 27.33 -10.30 -12.55
N ARG A 472 26.24 -11.08 -12.53
CA ARG A 472 26.25 -12.49 -12.11
C ARG A 472 27.20 -13.33 -12.94
N LEU A 473 27.13 -13.21 -14.26
CA LEU A 473 28.04 -13.88 -15.19
C LEU A 473 29.52 -13.56 -14.89
N SER A 474 29.83 -12.30 -14.66
CA SER A 474 31.20 -11.84 -14.40
C SER A 474 31.72 -12.36 -13.06
N VAL A 475 30.91 -12.28 -12.00
CA VAL A 475 31.30 -12.72 -10.65
C VAL A 475 31.38 -14.24 -10.54
N PHE A 476 30.54 -14.97 -11.26
CA PHE A 476 30.61 -16.42 -11.30
C PHE A 476 31.97 -16.92 -11.80
N ILE A 477 32.51 -16.31 -12.85
CA ILE A 477 33.86 -16.64 -13.37
C ILE A 477 34.93 -16.38 -12.30
N VAL A 478 34.83 -15.25 -11.59
CA VAL A 478 35.79 -14.88 -10.53
C VAL A 478 35.73 -15.85 -9.35
N PHE A 479 34.53 -16.20 -8.89
CA PHE A 479 34.36 -17.17 -7.80
C PHE A 479 34.78 -18.57 -8.21
N SER A 480 34.49 -19.01 -9.44
CA SER A 480 35.00 -20.28 -9.96
C SER A 480 36.54 -20.31 -9.99
N ALA A 481 37.20 -19.20 -10.32
CA ALA A 481 38.65 -19.14 -10.43
C ALA A 481 39.40 -18.95 -9.08
N LYS A 482 38.84 -18.17 -8.15
CA LYS A 482 39.51 -17.76 -6.90
C LYS A 482 39.07 -18.53 -5.66
N LEU A 483 37.79 -18.93 -5.58
CA LEU A 483 37.25 -19.60 -4.39
C LEU A 483 37.93 -20.95 -4.09
N PRO A 484 38.26 -21.80 -5.09
CA PRO A 484 38.95 -23.06 -4.85
C PRO A 484 40.42 -22.91 -4.40
N LYS A 485 41.07 -21.77 -4.66
CA LYS A 485 42.52 -21.58 -4.43
C LYS A 485 42.87 -21.04 -3.04
N ASN A 486 41.94 -20.36 -2.36
CA ASN A 486 42.23 -19.60 -1.13
C ASN A 486 41.74 -20.27 0.17
N LEU A 487 40.99 -21.37 0.10
CA LEU A 487 40.43 -22.06 1.28
C LEU A 487 41.13 -23.40 1.51
N ASN A 488 42.43 -23.35 1.82
CA ASN A 488 43.19 -24.49 2.31
C ASN A 488 43.24 -24.45 3.84
N GLY A 489 42.23 -25.03 4.50
CA GLY A 489 42.28 -25.27 5.95
C GLY A 489 40.97 -24.93 6.66
N THR A 490 40.31 -25.99 7.15
CA THR A 490 39.37 -26.01 8.29
C THR A 490 38.20 -25.01 8.25
N ASP A 491 37.02 -25.45 7.78
CA ASP A 491 35.71 -25.16 8.39
C ASP A 491 34.55 -25.97 7.72
N PRO A 492 33.52 -26.41 8.48
CA PRO A 492 32.32 -27.07 7.93
C PRO A 492 31.51 -26.22 6.93
N ILE A 493 31.89 -24.95 6.76
CA ILE A 493 31.32 -23.98 5.82
C ILE A 493 31.63 -24.35 4.36
N GLN A 494 32.74 -25.05 4.09
CA GLN A 494 33.15 -25.44 2.72
C GLN A 494 32.12 -26.35 2.01
N LYS A 495 31.36 -27.15 2.77
CA LYS A 495 30.32 -28.03 2.20
C LYS A 495 29.09 -27.27 1.71
N TYR A 496 28.86 -26.05 2.18
CA TYR A 496 27.69 -25.23 1.87
C TYR A 496 27.95 -24.13 0.83
N LEU A 497 29.21 -23.74 0.62
CA LEU A 497 29.59 -22.58 -0.22
C LEU A 497 30.10 -23.02 -1.59
N THR A 498 29.19 -23.44 -2.47
CA THR A 498 29.54 -23.61 -3.90
C THR A 498 29.73 -22.24 -4.56
N PRO A 499 30.57 -22.11 -5.60
CA PRO A 499 30.72 -20.87 -6.36
C PRO A 499 29.39 -20.33 -6.90
N GLN A 500 28.47 -21.22 -7.27
CA GLN A 500 27.12 -20.88 -7.75
C GLN A 500 26.23 -20.31 -6.63
N THR A 501 26.17 -20.97 -5.47
CA THR A 501 25.40 -20.49 -4.31
C THR A 501 25.95 -19.16 -3.79
N ALA A 502 27.27 -19.02 -3.72
CA ALA A 502 27.92 -17.77 -3.33
C ALA A 502 27.56 -16.62 -4.29
N THR A 503 27.65 -16.86 -5.60
CA THR A 503 27.26 -15.86 -6.64
C THR A 503 25.79 -15.48 -6.49
N SER A 504 24.90 -16.45 -6.23
CA SER A 504 23.47 -16.20 -6.06
C SER A 504 23.18 -15.32 -4.85
N ILE A 505 23.84 -15.56 -3.72
CA ILE A 505 23.64 -14.77 -2.48
C ILE A 505 24.15 -13.34 -2.68
N THR A 506 25.36 -13.14 -3.20
CA THR A 506 25.93 -11.80 -3.40
C THR A 506 25.12 -10.99 -4.42
N ALA A 507 24.68 -11.64 -5.50
CA ALA A 507 23.82 -10.99 -6.50
C ALA A 507 22.45 -10.62 -5.93
N SER A 508 21.86 -11.48 -5.09
CA SER A 508 20.58 -11.18 -4.43
C SER A 508 20.70 -9.94 -3.53
N LEU A 509 21.78 -9.84 -2.73
CA LEU A 509 22.02 -8.68 -1.86
C LEU A 509 22.22 -7.38 -2.64
N ILE A 510 23.01 -7.41 -3.72
CA ILE A 510 23.23 -6.22 -4.56
C ILE A 510 21.94 -5.82 -5.27
N SER A 511 21.18 -6.78 -5.79
CA SER A 511 19.89 -6.51 -6.43
C SER A 511 18.93 -5.84 -5.45
N PHE A 512 18.91 -6.27 -4.20
CA PHE A 512 18.10 -5.67 -3.14
C PHE A 512 18.48 -4.20 -2.89
N ILE A 513 19.79 -3.90 -2.78
CA ILE A 513 20.27 -2.51 -2.59
C ILE A 513 19.87 -1.62 -3.78
N ILE A 514 20.04 -2.11 -5.01
CA ILE A 514 19.67 -1.37 -6.22
C ILE A 514 18.17 -1.09 -6.27
N ILE A 515 17.34 -2.10 -5.95
CA ILE A 515 15.88 -1.97 -5.88
C ILE A 515 15.49 -0.83 -4.92
N MET A 516 16.09 -0.78 -3.72
CA MET A 516 15.79 0.26 -2.72
C MET A 516 16.17 1.68 -3.19
N ILE A 517 17.30 1.83 -3.88
CA ILE A 517 17.73 3.13 -4.43
C ILE A 517 16.75 3.58 -5.52
N LEU A 518 16.42 2.70 -6.47
CA LEU A 518 15.52 3.00 -7.59
C LEU A 518 14.11 3.34 -7.11
N ASN A 519 13.63 2.71 -6.04
CA ASN A 519 12.35 3.02 -5.42
C ASN A 519 12.27 4.47 -4.93
N THR A 520 13.29 4.92 -4.20
CA THR A 520 13.35 6.30 -3.69
C THR A 520 13.36 7.34 -4.83
N ILE A 521 14.06 7.05 -5.93
CA ILE A 521 14.12 7.94 -7.10
C ILE A 521 12.77 7.99 -7.80
N TYR A 522 12.17 6.83 -8.06
CA TYR A 522 10.90 6.76 -8.80
C TYR A 522 9.74 7.37 -8.02
N GLU A 523 9.77 7.30 -6.69
CA GLU A 523 8.78 7.95 -5.84
C GLU A 523 8.63 9.45 -6.19
N ARG A 524 9.76 10.15 -6.27
CA ARG A 524 9.80 11.58 -6.62
C ARG A 524 9.27 11.83 -8.03
N VAL A 525 9.68 10.97 -8.97
CA VAL A 525 9.26 11.07 -10.37
C VAL A 525 7.76 10.81 -10.52
N ALA A 526 7.20 9.83 -9.81
CA ALA A 526 5.78 9.48 -9.89
C ALA A 526 4.88 10.62 -9.39
N ILE A 527 5.28 11.29 -8.31
CA ILE A 527 4.58 12.49 -7.82
C ILE A 527 4.65 13.61 -8.86
N MET A 528 5.82 13.84 -9.46
CA MET A 528 6.00 14.85 -10.51
C MET A 528 5.12 14.57 -11.74
N ILE A 529 5.11 13.31 -12.23
CA ILE A 529 4.26 12.89 -13.35
C ILE A 529 2.77 13.07 -13.02
N THR A 530 2.34 12.70 -11.82
CA THR A 530 0.92 12.79 -11.45
C THR A 530 0.48 14.24 -11.23
N ASN A 531 1.34 15.08 -10.66
CA ASN A 531 1.07 16.52 -10.57
C ASN A 531 0.98 17.15 -11.97
N PHE A 532 1.81 16.69 -12.91
CA PHE A 532 1.73 17.11 -14.31
C PHE A 532 0.41 16.69 -14.96
N GLU A 533 -0.22 15.55 -14.61
CA GLU A 533 -1.54 15.14 -15.13
C GLU A 533 -2.71 16.03 -14.68
N LEU A 534 -2.58 16.68 -13.51
CA LEU A 534 -3.59 17.53 -12.89
C LEU A 534 -5.01 16.90 -12.80
N PRO A 535 -5.18 15.81 -12.04
CA PRO A 535 -6.50 15.19 -11.81
C PRO A 535 -7.44 16.08 -10.97
N ARG A 536 -8.75 15.98 -11.23
CA ARG A 536 -9.81 16.82 -10.65
C ARG A 536 -10.04 16.53 -9.17
N THR A 537 -10.23 15.27 -8.79
CA THR A 537 -10.56 14.84 -7.42
C THR A 537 -9.34 14.23 -6.73
N GLN A 538 -9.38 14.14 -5.39
CA GLN A 538 -8.30 13.54 -4.61
C GLN A 538 -8.27 12.02 -4.82
N THR A 539 -9.43 11.39 -4.94
CA THR A 539 -9.55 9.97 -5.30
C THR A 539 -8.90 9.66 -6.65
N ASP A 540 -9.13 10.48 -7.68
CA ASP A 540 -8.50 10.27 -9.00
C ASP A 540 -6.99 10.46 -8.95
N TYR A 541 -6.51 11.44 -8.18
CA TYR A 541 -5.08 11.63 -7.94
C TYR A 541 -4.44 10.41 -7.29
N GLU A 542 -5.04 9.93 -6.19
CA GLU A 542 -4.55 8.76 -5.46
C GLU A 542 -4.61 7.51 -6.34
N ASN A 543 -5.70 7.27 -7.08
CA ASN A 543 -5.83 6.13 -7.98
C ASN A 543 -4.79 6.14 -9.12
N SER A 544 -4.60 7.30 -9.75
CA SER A 544 -3.64 7.47 -10.84
C SER A 544 -2.20 7.27 -10.37
N LEU A 545 -1.84 7.87 -9.23
CA LEU A 545 -0.54 7.69 -8.61
C LEU A 545 -0.32 6.23 -8.18
N THR A 546 -1.35 5.62 -7.59
CA THR A 546 -1.33 4.22 -7.14
C THR A 546 -1.00 3.27 -8.27
N MET A 547 -1.68 3.41 -9.42
CA MET A 547 -1.43 2.54 -10.55
C MET A 547 0.00 2.70 -11.11
N LYS A 548 0.50 3.94 -11.24
CA LYS A 548 1.86 4.20 -11.75
C LYS A 548 2.93 3.63 -10.81
N MET A 549 2.81 3.92 -9.52
CA MET A 549 3.75 3.44 -8.52
C MET A 549 3.71 1.91 -8.43
N PHE A 550 2.52 1.32 -8.41
CA PHE A 550 2.36 -0.13 -8.39
C PHE A 550 3.01 -0.79 -9.60
N LEU A 551 2.78 -0.30 -10.82
CA LEU A 551 3.39 -0.86 -12.04
C LEU A 551 4.92 -0.84 -11.96
N PHE A 552 5.51 0.27 -11.54
CA PHE A 552 6.95 0.36 -11.37
C PHE A 552 7.46 -0.62 -10.32
N GLN A 553 6.85 -0.63 -9.13
CA GLN A 553 7.25 -1.47 -8.01
C GLN A 553 7.08 -2.96 -8.33
N PHE A 554 6.00 -3.32 -9.03
CA PHE A 554 5.74 -4.66 -9.52
C PHE A 554 6.89 -5.15 -10.40
N VAL A 555 7.30 -4.36 -11.40
CA VAL A 555 8.42 -4.74 -12.27
C VAL A 555 9.74 -4.73 -11.49
N ASN A 556 10.00 -3.73 -10.65
CA ASN A 556 11.26 -3.63 -9.91
C ASN A 556 11.48 -4.82 -8.96
N TYR A 557 10.47 -5.20 -8.17
CA TYR A 557 10.58 -6.32 -7.23
C TYR A 557 10.52 -7.70 -7.89
N TYR A 558 9.62 -7.91 -8.86
CA TYR A 558 9.36 -9.25 -9.39
C TYR A 558 10.16 -9.62 -10.63
N SER A 559 10.70 -8.66 -11.40
CA SER A 559 11.44 -8.94 -12.63
C SER A 559 12.61 -9.90 -12.43
N SER A 560 13.37 -9.72 -11.35
CA SER A 560 14.50 -10.58 -11.01
C SER A 560 14.07 -12.03 -10.71
N CYS A 561 12.91 -12.21 -10.07
CA CYS A 561 12.32 -13.52 -9.78
C CYS A 561 11.74 -14.16 -11.05
N PHE A 562 11.04 -13.38 -11.88
CA PHE A 562 10.53 -13.84 -13.18
C PHE A 562 11.66 -14.26 -14.12
N TYR A 563 12.79 -13.55 -14.11
CA TYR A 563 13.98 -13.94 -14.86
C TYR A 563 14.46 -15.34 -14.46
N ILE A 564 14.65 -15.60 -13.17
CA ILE A 564 15.12 -16.91 -12.69
C ILE A 564 14.09 -18.02 -12.96
N ALA A 565 12.80 -17.72 -12.81
CA ALA A 565 11.74 -18.70 -13.03
C ALA A 565 11.65 -19.12 -14.51
N PHE A 566 11.63 -18.15 -15.43
CA PHE A 566 11.19 -18.40 -16.81
C PHE A 566 12.26 -18.26 -17.88
N PHE A 567 13.31 -17.48 -17.64
CA PHE A 567 14.32 -17.17 -18.68
C PHE A 567 15.67 -17.83 -18.41
N LYS A 568 16.08 -17.96 -17.14
CA LYS A 568 17.35 -18.57 -16.77
C LYS A 568 17.41 -20.05 -17.18
N GLY A 569 18.50 -20.45 -17.84
CA GLY A 569 18.75 -21.84 -18.25
C GLY A 569 17.83 -22.41 -19.33
N LYS A 570 16.92 -21.61 -19.92
CA LYS A 570 16.01 -22.09 -20.98
C LYS A 570 16.55 -21.90 -22.39
N PHE A 571 17.31 -20.82 -22.61
CA PHE A 571 17.85 -20.45 -23.92
C PHE A 571 19.38 -20.58 -23.97
N VAL A 572 19.90 -21.77 -23.64
CA VAL A 572 21.35 -22.01 -23.52
C VAL A 572 21.97 -22.75 -24.71
N GLY A 573 21.18 -23.52 -25.47
CA GLY A 573 21.69 -24.37 -26.55
C GLY A 573 22.26 -25.69 -26.02
N TYR A 574 23.25 -26.24 -26.71
CA TYR A 574 24.01 -27.42 -26.26
C TYR A 574 25.51 -27.10 -26.24
N PRO A 575 26.36 -27.88 -25.55
CA PRO A 575 27.76 -27.51 -25.35
C PRO A 575 28.57 -27.22 -26.64
N GLY A 576 28.21 -27.84 -27.76
CA GLY A 576 28.86 -27.59 -29.06
C GLY A 576 28.45 -26.28 -29.74
N ASP A 577 27.25 -25.77 -29.47
CA ASP A 577 26.78 -24.48 -29.98
C ASP A 577 25.93 -23.74 -28.92
N PRO A 578 26.58 -23.15 -27.91
CA PRO A 578 25.87 -22.40 -26.88
C PRO A 578 25.38 -21.06 -27.42
N VAL A 579 24.29 -20.55 -26.85
CA VAL A 579 23.72 -19.26 -27.24
C VAL A 579 24.54 -18.12 -26.62
N TYR A 580 25.05 -17.23 -27.48
CA TYR A 580 25.80 -16.05 -27.09
C TYR A 580 24.95 -14.79 -27.13
N TRP A 581 24.82 -14.14 -25.98
CA TRP A 581 24.24 -12.80 -25.89
C TRP A 581 25.20 -11.75 -26.45
N LEU A 582 24.70 -10.90 -27.35
CA LEU A 582 25.46 -9.87 -28.08
C LEU A 582 26.70 -10.45 -28.80
N GLY A 583 26.69 -11.76 -29.10
CA GLY A 583 27.80 -12.47 -29.73
C GLY A 583 29.07 -12.62 -28.89
N LYS A 584 29.05 -12.29 -27.58
CA LYS A 584 30.24 -12.29 -26.71
C LYS A 584 30.09 -13.08 -25.42
N TYR A 585 28.92 -13.03 -24.75
CA TYR A 585 28.73 -13.63 -23.44
C TYR A 585 27.80 -14.84 -23.53
N ARG A 586 28.22 -16.00 -23.03
CA ARG A 586 27.38 -17.21 -22.96
C ARG A 586 26.26 -17.01 -21.94
N ASN A 587 25.05 -17.46 -22.27
CA ASN A 587 23.89 -17.40 -21.36
C ASN A 587 24.08 -18.26 -20.11
N GLU A 588 23.46 -17.86 -18.99
CA GLU A 588 23.49 -18.61 -17.73
C GLU A 588 22.73 -19.94 -17.82
N GLU A 589 23.37 -21.00 -17.34
CA GLU A 589 22.78 -22.34 -17.16
C GLU A 589 22.21 -22.50 -15.74
N CYS A 590 21.22 -23.39 -15.59
CA CYS A 590 20.72 -23.81 -14.28
C CYS A 590 21.59 -24.96 -13.72
N ASP A 591 21.56 -25.13 -12.40
CA ASP A 591 22.01 -26.35 -11.72
C ASP A 591 21.23 -27.58 -12.28
N PRO A 592 21.83 -28.78 -12.45
CA PRO A 592 21.13 -30.00 -12.82
C PRO A 592 19.94 -30.36 -11.93
N GLY A 593 19.87 -29.92 -10.68
CA GLY A 593 18.62 -30.00 -9.88
C GLY A 593 17.52 -29.07 -10.39
N GLY A 594 17.88 -27.93 -10.97
CA GLY A 594 16.99 -26.92 -11.54
C GLY A 594 17.17 -25.57 -10.85
N CYS A 595 16.52 -24.54 -11.38
CA CYS A 595 16.63 -23.18 -10.84
C CYS A 595 15.67 -22.88 -9.67
N LEU A 596 14.86 -23.87 -9.22
CA LEU A 596 13.84 -23.66 -8.19
C LEU A 596 14.43 -23.27 -6.82
N LEU A 597 15.57 -23.86 -6.44
CA LEU A 597 16.22 -23.55 -5.17
C LEU A 597 16.85 -22.14 -5.19
N GLU A 598 17.41 -21.72 -6.33
CA GLU A 598 17.88 -20.35 -6.51
C GLU A 598 16.73 -19.35 -6.39
N LEU A 599 15.61 -19.62 -7.06
CA LEU A 599 14.40 -18.80 -6.97
C LEU A 599 13.91 -18.69 -5.51
N THR A 600 13.85 -19.82 -4.80
CA THR A 600 13.44 -19.87 -3.39
C THR A 600 14.37 -19.05 -2.50
N THR A 601 15.68 -19.15 -2.73
CA THR A 601 16.70 -18.41 -1.98
C THR A 601 16.56 -16.91 -2.23
N GLN A 602 16.40 -16.50 -3.49
CA GLN A 602 16.22 -15.11 -3.85
C GLN A 602 14.93 -14.52 -3.26
N LEU A 603 13.82 -15.25 -3.35
CA LEU A 603 12.55 -14.84 -2.74
C LEU A 603 12.69 -14.69 -1.22
N THR A 604 13.37 -15.62 -0.56
CA THR A 604 13.59 -15.55 0.89
C THR A 604 14.43 -14.33 1.27
N ILE A 605 15.49 -14.04 0.52
CA ILE A 605 16.36 -12.87 0.77
C ILE A 605 15.61 -11.56 0.49
N ILE A 606 14.89 -11.46 -0.63
CA ILE A 606 14.17 -10.22 -0.99
C ILE A 606 12.99 -10.01 -0.03
N MET A 607 12.15 -11.01 0.18
CA MET A 607 10.96 -10.90 1.05
C MET A 607 11.35 -10.69 2.51
N GLY A 608 12.26 -11.53 3.04
CA GLY A 608 12.72 -11.42 4.43
C GLY A 608 13.58 -10.18 4.66
N GLY A 609 14.48 -9.86 3.73
CA GLY A 609 15.34 -8.67 3.79
C GLY A 609 14.55 -7.38 3.71
N LYS A 610 13.56 -7.30 2.81
CA LYS A 610 12.64 -6.16 2.71
C LYS A 610 11.85 -5.99 4.00
N ALA A 611 11.19 -7.05 4.49
CA ALA A 611 10.41 -7.01 5.72
C ALA A 611 11.23 -6.49 6.92
N ILE A 612 12.44 -7.03 7.10
CA ILE A 612 13.33 -6.59 8.18
C ILE A 612 13.77 -5.14 7.98
N TRP A 613 14.17 -4.76 6.76
CA TRP A 613 14.64 -3.41 6.48
C TRP A 613 13.55 -2.36 6.66
N ASN A 614 12.35 -2.63 6.16
CA ASN A 614 11.20 -1.73 6.28
C ASN A 614 10.82 -1.55 7.75
N ASN A 615 10.64 -2.64 8.51
CA ASN A 615 10.34 -2.55 9.95
C ASN A 615 11.40 -1.74 10.71
N ILE A 616 12.68 -1.90 10.38
CA ILE A 616 13.77 -1.10 10.97
C ILE A 616 13.65 0.37 10.58
N GLN A 617 13.45 0.67 9.29
CA GLN A 617 13.33 2.03 8.79
C GLN A 617 12.12 2.74 9.42
N GLU A 618 10.98 2.06 9.54
CA GLU A 618 9.76 2.62 10.11
C GLU A 618 9.83 2.90 11.59
N VAL A 619 10.54 2.06 12.35
CA VAL A 619 10.74 2.30 13.77
C VAL A 619 11.80 3.38 13.99
N LEU A 620 12.94 3.27 13.32
CA LEU A 620 14.10 4.13 13.58
C LEU A 620 13.99 5.51 12.95
N LEU A 621 13.51 5.64 11.70
CA LEU A 621 13.52 6.92 10.98
C LEU A 621 12.73 8.01 11.72
N PRO A 622 11.42 7.83 12.03
CA PRO A 622 10.67 8.88 12.71
C PRO A 622 11.15 9.07 14.16
N TRP A 623 11.60 8.02 14.84
CA TRP A 623 12.15 8.11 16.19
C TRP A 623 13.44 8.95 16.23
N ILE A 624 14.38 8.70 15.31
CA ILE A 624 15.61 9.47 15.16
C ILE A 624 15.30 10.92 14.79
N MET A 625 14.37 11.18 13.86
CA MET A 625 13.99 12.54 13.48
C MET A 625 13.39 13.31 14.66
N ASN A 626 12.52 12.67 15.45
CA ASN A 626 11.96 13.25 16.67
C ASN A 626 13.01 13.44 17.78
N LEU A 627 14.02 12.55 17.85
CA LEU A 627 15.12 12.69 18.79
C LEU A 627 16.04 13.85 18.41
N ILE A 628 16.41 13.97 17.14
CA ILE A 628 17.20 15.10 16.61
C ILE A 628 16.44 16.42 16.79
N GLY A 629 15.14 16.42 16.53
CA GLY A 629 14.25 17.56 16.78
C GLY A 629 14.34 18.00 18.24
N ARG A 630 14.10 17.08 19.18
CA ARG A 630 14.23 17.36 20.62
C ARG A 630 15.62 17.86 21.02
N CYS A 631 16.70 17.23 20.56
CA CYS A 631 18.05 17.68 20.88
C CYS A 631 18.37 19.10 20.36
N ARG A 632 17.79 19.51 19.22
CA ARG A 632 17.99 20.87 18.67
C ARG A 632 17.18 21.93 19.43
N THR A 633 16.00 21.60 19.93
CA THR A 633 15.10 22.54 20.60
C THR A 633 15.37 22.65 22.11
N VAL A 634 15.86 21.59 22.77
CA VAL A 634 16.08 21.53 24.24
C VAL A 634 17.41 22.16 24.68
N SER A 635 17.80 23.30 24.10
CA SER A 635 18.92 24.12 24.64
C SER A 635 18.48 25.10 25.75
N GLY A 636 17.22 25.05 26.20
CA GLY A 636 16.69 25.88 27.29
C GLY A 636 16.01 25.05 28.39
N ALA A 637 16.06 25.54 29.64
CA ALA A 637 15.55 24.89 30.86
C ALA A 637 14.14 24.28 30.71
N GLU A 638 13.88 23.18 31.43
CA GLU A 638 12.60 22.45 31.49
C GLU A 638 11.41 23.36 31.80
N LYS A 639 10.80 23.95 30.76
CA LYS A 639 9.51 24.63 30.85
C LYS A 639 8.40 23.62 30.59
N ILE A 640 7.32 23.74 31.35
CA ILE A 640 6.06 23.02 31.12
C ILE A 640 5.54 23.43 29.72
N THR A 641 5.42 22.47 28.79
CA THR A 641 5.01 22.72 27.40
C THR A 641 3.54 22.36 27.16
N PRO A 642 2.77 23.19 26.43
CA PRO A 642 1.39 22.90 26.06
C PRO A 642 1.28 21.85 24.95
N ARG A 643 0.05 21.35 24.75
CA ARG A 643 -0.27 20.31 23.76
C ARG A 643 0.05 20.64 22.31
N TRP A 644 -0.26 21.85 21.88
CA TRP A 644 0.04 22.26 20.51
C TRP A 644 1.54 22.33 20.22
N GLU A 645 2.37 22.63 21.22
CA GLU A 645 3.84 22.57 21.08
C GLU A 645 4.34 21.12 21.06
N GLN A 646 3.85 20.28 21.98
CA GLN A 646 4.20 18.86 22.02
C GLN A 646 3.92 18.17 20.68
N ASP A 647 2.73 18.39 20.11
CA ASP A 647 2.34 17.81 18.83
C ASP A 647 3.08 18.48 17.65
N TYR A 648 3.39 19.78 17.72
CA TYR A 648 4.20 20.44 16.69
C TYR A 648 5.60 19.83 16.55
N HIS A 649 6.19 19.32 17.64
CA HIS A 649 7.49 18.67 17.57
C HIS A 649 7.46 17.23 17.01
N LEU A 650 6.28 16.64 16.79
CA LEU A 650 6.13 15.34 16.12
C LEU A 650 6.26 15.47 14.58
N GLN A 651 6.55 14.36 13.91
CA GLN A 651 6.63 14.35 12.44
C GLN A 651 5.25 14.52 11.80
N PRO A 652 5.09 15.37 10.78
CA PRO A 652 3.89 15.39 9.97
C PRO A 652 3.81 14.12 9.12
N MET A 653 2.61 13.57 8.95
CA MET A 653 2.39 12.56 7.90
C MET A 653 2.36 13.27 6.54
N GLY A 654 3.01 12.69 5.53
CA GLY A 654 2.98 13.25 4.18
C GLY A 654 1.57 13.27 3.56
N LYS A 655 1.36 14.06 2.49
CA LYS A 655 0.07 14.12 1.75
C LYS A 655 -0.42 12.75 1.25
N LEU A 656 0.50 11.79 1.11
CA LEU A 656 0.23 10.44 0.63
C LEU A 656 -0.31 9.49 1.71
N GLY A 657 -0.26 9.91 2.99
CA GLY A 657 -0.83 9.16 4.10
C GLY A 657 -0.44 7.68 4.10
N LEU A 658 -1.44 6.80 4.05
CA LEU A 658 -1.29 5.34 4.12
C LEU A 658 -0.88 4.67 2.80
N PHE A 659 -0.57 5.44 1.76
CA PHE A 659 -0.27 4.91 0.44
C PHE A 659 0.88 3.89 0.44
N TYR A 660 1.98 4.22 1.13
CA TYR A 660 3.15 3.33 1.22
C TYR A 660 2.87 2.07 2.03
N GLU A 661 2.03 2.18 3.05
CA GLU A 661 1.61 1.08 3.92
C GLU A 661 0.85 0.01 3.11
N TYR A 662 -0.13 0.45 2.31
CA TYR A 662 -0.82 -0.45 1.39
C TYR A 662 0.12 -1.02 0.33
N LEU A 663 0.95 -0.18 -0.29
CA LEU A 663 1.90 -0.62 -1.32
C LEU A 663 2.79 -1.75 -0.80
N GLU A 664 3.29 -1.61 0.42
CA GLU A 664 4.13 -2.62 1.06
C GLU A 664 3.42 -3.96 1.16
N MET A 665 2.21 -3.96 1.72
CA MET A 665 1.41 -5.16 1.95
C MET A 665 0.94 -5.80 0.64
N ILE A 666 0.68 -5.02 -0.40
CA ILE A 666 0.30 -5.50 -1.74
C ILE A 666 1.50 -6.17 -2.43
N ILE A 667 2.71 -5.63 -2.27
CA ILE A 667 3.92 -6.29 -2.74
C ILE A 667 4.18 -7.59 -1.96
N GLN A 668 3.90 -7.61 -0.65
CA GLN A 668 3.96 -8.86 0.11
C GLN A 668 2.94 -9.90 -0.40
N PHE A 669 1.71 -9.47 -0.68
CA PHE A 669 0.66 -10.33 -1.24
C PHE A 669 1.08 -10.93 -2.59
N GLY A 670 1.73 -10.17 -3.46
CA GLY A 670 2.28 -10.71 -4.71
C GLY A 670 3.39 -11.74 -4.48
N PHE A 671 4.33 -11.53 -3.56
CA PHE A 671 5.32 -12.56 -3.21
C PHE A 671 4.67 -13.87 -2.71
N VAL A 672 3.64 -13.75 -1.86
CA VAL A 672 2.92 -14.89 -1.28
C VAL A 672 2.11 -15.65 -2.31
N THR A 673 1.61 -15.00 -3.37
CA THR A 673 0.67 -15.62 -4.32
C THR A 673 1.32 -16.00 -5.64
N LEU A 674 2.18 -15.16 -6.23
CA LEU A 674 2.79 -15.39 -7.55
C LEU A 674 3.79 -16.55 -7.54
N PHE A 675 4.55 -16.71 -6.46
CA PHE A 675 5.70 -17.62 -6.40
C PHE A 675 5.53 -18.77 -5.40
N VAL A 676 4.30 -19.01 -4.93
CA VAL A 676 4.03 -19.97 -3.85
C VAL A 676 4.37 -21.42 -4.21
N ALA A 677 4.29 -21.77 -5.49
CA ALA A 677 4.70 -23.07 -5.99
C ALA A 677 6.19 -23.38 -5.75
N SER A 678 7.03 -22.34 -5.60
CA SER A 678 8.46 -22.51 -5.29
C SER A 678 8.74 -22.61 -3.78
N PHE A 679 8.00 -21.86 -2.97
CA PHE A 679 8.27 -21.71 -1.54
C PHE A 679 6.98 -21.76 -0.69
N PRO A 680 6.61 -22.95 -0.19
CA PRO A 680 5.38 -23.13 0.60
C PRO A 680 5.36 -22.40 1.95
N LEU A 681 6.53 -21.99 2.46
CA LEU A 681 6.65 -21.27 3.73
C LEU A 681 6.50 -19.74 3.56
N ALA A 682 6.28 -19.24 2.34
CA ALA A 682 6.06 -17.81 2.10
C ALA A 682 4.91 -17.23 2.95
N PRO A 683 3.73 -17.89 3.09
CA PRO A 683 2.66 -17.37 3.93
C PRO A 683 3.03 -17.32 5.42
N LEU A 684 3.90 -18.21 5.90
CA LEU A 684 4.37 -18.18 7.28
C LEU A 684 5.27 -16.96 7.52
N LEU A 685 6.20 -16.67 6.61
CA LEU A 685 7.03 -15.46 6.70
C LEU A 685 6.17 -14.19 6.64
N ALA A 686 5.20 -14.15 5.73
CA ALA A 686 4.23 -13.05 5.62
C ALA A 686 3.39 -12.89 6.90
N LEU A 687 2.95 -13.99 7.50
CA LEU A 687 2.17 -13.98 8.74
C LEU A 687 2.99 -13.38 9.90
N VAL A 688 4.25 -13.81 10.05
CA VAL A 688 5.15 -13.26 11.08
C VAL A 688 5.38 -11.77 10.84
N ASN A 689 5.61 -11.36 9.58
CA ASN A 689 5.76 -9.96 9.25
C ASN A 689 4.51 -9.17 9.61
N ASN A 690 3.33 -9.59 9.17
CA ASN A 690 2.07 -8.89 9.45
C ASN A 690 1.75 -8.76 10.95
N ILE A 691 2.07 -9.77 11.76
CA ILE A 691 1.86 -9.70 13.21
C ILE A 691 2.70 -8.58 13.84
N LEU A 692 3.93 -8.38 13.34
CA LEU A 692 4.79 -7.28 13.74
C LEU A 692 4.29 -5.95 13.14
N GLU A 693 3.97 -5.94 11.84
CA GLU A 693 3.52 -4.78 11.07
C GLU A 693 2.33 -4.08 11.73
N VAL A 694 1.27 -4.85 12.07
CA VAL A 694 0.08 -4.32 12.73
C VAL A 694 0.44 -3.49 13.96
N ARG A 695 1.49 -3.86 14.69
CA ARG A 695 1.94 -3.17 15.91
C ARG A 695 2.90 -2.05 15.63
N VAL A 696 3.82 -2.21 14.68
CA VAL A 696 4.76 -1.15 14.27
C VAL A 696 3.98 0.03 13.71
N ASP A 697 2.99 -0.23 12.86
CA ASP A 697 2.10 0.79 12.29
C ASP A 697 1.25 1.48 13.35
N ALA A 698 0.65 0.70 14.24
CA ALA A 698 -0.11 1.25 15.35
C ALA A 698 0.77 2.13 16.24
N TRP A 699 2.00 1.70 16.52
CA TRP A 699 2.95 2.41 17.36
C TRP A 699 3.44 3.71 16.72
N LYS A 700 3.83 3.68 15.44
CA LYS A 700 4.33 4.86 14.72
C LYS A 700 3.24 5.94 14.64
N LEU A 701 2.01 5.56 14.29
CA LEU A 701 0.85 6.45 14.21
C LEU A 701 0.41 7.00 15.57
N THR A 702 0.55 6.22 16.65
CA THR A 702 0.15 6.65 18.00
C THR A 702 1.19 7.53 18.67
N THR A 703 2.48 7.34 18.38
CA THR A 703 3.55 7.96 19.17
C THR A 703 4.42 8.96 18.41
N GLN A 704 4.78 8.69 17.14
CA GLN A 704 5.82 9.44 16.43
C GLN A 704 5.26 10.49 15.47
N TYR A 705 4.08 10.24 14.91
CA TYR A 705 3.42 11.14 13.96
C TYR A 705 2.42 12.08 14.65
N ARG A 706 2.21 13.25 14.04
CA ARG A 706 1.09 14.13 14.34
C ARG A 706 -0.22 13.46 13.96
N ARG A 707 -1.30 13.84 14.64
CA ARG A 707 -2.66 13.38 14.31
C ARG A 707 -3.02 13.79 12.89
N MET A 708 -3.44 12.82 12.09
CA MET A 708 -3.99 13.09 10.76
C MET A 708 -5.40 13.65 10.84
N VAL A 709 -5.78 14.39 9.80
CA VAL A 709 -7.18 14.78 9.62
C VAL A 709 -7.99 13.52 9.26
N PRO A 710 -9.10 13.25 9.97
CA PRO A 710 -9.94 12.10 9.66
C PRO A 710 -10.57 12.20 8.27
N GLU A 711 -10.25 11.24 7.42
CA GLU A 711 -10.83 11.08 6.08
C GLU A 711 -11.78 9.89 6.05
N LYS A 712 -12.87 10.01 5.28
CA LYS A 712 -13.77 8.89 4.99
C LYS A 712 -13.22 8.11 3.80
N ALA A 713 -13.26 6.79 3.90
CA ALA A 713 -13.00 5.88 2.78
C ALA A 713 -14.01 4.73 2.87
N GLN A 714 -14.64 4.39 1.74
CA GLN A 714 -15.57 3.26 1.66
C GLN A 714 -14.83 1.93 1.49
N ASP A 715 -13.75 1.97 0.72
CA ASP A 715 -12.96 0.83 0.32
C ASP A 715 -11.47 1.16 0.47
N ILE A 716 -10.64 0.19 0.14
CA ILE A 716 -9.18 0.36 0.04
C ILE A 716 -8.78 1.07 -1.27
N GLY A 717 -9.73 1.60 -2.05
CA GLY A 717 -9.49 2.25 -3.35
C GLY A 717 -8.91 1.32 -4.43
N ALA A 718 -7.97 1.86 -5.23
CA ALA A 718 -7.34 1.15 -6.34
C ALA A 718 -6.58 -0.14 -5.96
N TRP A 719 -6.33 -0.39 -4.68
CA TRP A 719 -5.64 -1.60 -4.23
C TRP A 719 -6.46 -2.88 -4.43
N GLN A 720 -7.79 -2.81 -4.37
CA GLN A 720 -8.66 -3.97 -4.61
C GLN A 720 -8.54 -4.52 -6.04
N PRO A 721 -8.71 -3.72 -7.11
CA PRO A 721 -8.52 -4.21 -8.47
C PRO A 721 -7.07 -4.65 -8.72
N ILE A 722 -6.07 -4.03 -8.08
CA ILE A 722 -4.68 -4.49 -8.15
C ILE A 722 -4.52 -5.90 -7.59
N MET A 723 -5.07 -6.20 -6.41
CA MET A 723 -5.03 -7.56 -5.84
C MET A 723 -5.75 -8.57 -6.72
N GLN A 724 -6.88 -8.20 -7.32
CA GLN A 724 -7.59 -9.06 -8.27
C GLN A 724 -6.74 -9.36 -9.52
N GLY A 725 -6.02 -8.36 -10.04
CA GLY A 725 -5.07 -8.53 -11.13
C GLY A 725 -3.92 -9.48 -10.77
N ILE A 726 -3.30 -9.28 -9.60
CA ILE A 726 -2.26 -10.18 -9.06
C ILE A 726 -2.80 -11.60 -8.89
N ALA A 727 -4.03 -11.76 -8.38
CA ALA A 727 -4.66 -13.06 -8.18
C ALA A 727 -4.86 -13.83 -9.49
N ILE A 728 -5.23 -13.15 -10.58
CA ILE A 728 -5.34 -13.76 -11.91
C ILE A 728 -3.94 -14.17 -12.41
N LEU A 729 -2.97 -13.26 -12.32
CA LEU A 729 -1.60 -13.53 -12.75
C LEU A 729 -0.93 -14.66 -11.95
N ALA A 730 -1.28 -14.82 -10.67
CA ALA A 730 -0.74 -15.85 -9.79
C ALA A 730 -1.08 -17.26 -10.25
N VAL A 731 -2.28 -17.50 -10.79
CA VAL A 731 -2.68 -18.82 -11.31
C VAL A 731 -1.77 -19.21 -12.48
N VAL A 732 -1.60 -18.30 -13.45
CA VAL A 732 -0.75 -18.51 -14.62
C VAL A 732 0.72 -18.68 -14.21
N THR A 733 1.20 -17.83 -13.30
CA THR A 733 2.59 -17.86 -12.84
C THR A 733 2.92 -19.17 -12.12
N ASN A 734 2.07 -19.64 -11.21
CA ASN A 734 2.31 -20.90 -10.51
C ASN A 734 2.25 -22.11 -11.44
N ALA A 735 1.31 -22.13 -12.40
CA ALA A 735 1.25 -23.19 -13.40
C ALA A 735 2.53 -23.24 -14.24
N MET A 736 3.04 -22.08 -14.67
CA MET A 736 4.31 -21.98 -15.40
C MET A 736 5.53 -22.35 -14.54
N ILE A 737 5.59 -21.98 -13.26
CA ILE A 737 6.69 -22.35 -12.35
C ILE A 737 6.76 -23.88 -12.21
N ILE A 738 5.61 -24.53 -12.00
CA ILE A 738 5.54 -25.99 -11.86
C ILE A 738 5.92 -26.68 -13.17
N ALA A 739 5.47 -26.16 -14.32
CA ALA A 739 5.76 -26.76 -15.61
C ALA A 739 7.21 -26.55 -16.07
N PHE A 740 7.74 -25.33 -15.94
CA PHE A 740 9.02 -24.96 -16.53
C PHE A 740 10.17 -24.94 -15.53
N THR A 741 9.99 -24.41 -14.33
CA THR A 741 11.08 -24.23 -13.36
C THR A 741 11.30 -25.47 -12.49
N SER A 742 10.21 -26.12 -12.06
CA SER A 742 10.22 -27.39 -11.34
C SER A 742 10.56 -28.57 -12.28
N ASP A 743 11.12 -29.63 -11.70
CA ASP A 743 11.43 -30.88 -12.40
C ASP A 743 10.34 -31.94 -12.18
N MET A 744 9.15 -31.55 -11.71
CA MET A 744 8.06 -32.49 -11.42
C MET A 744 7.46 -33.10 -12.70
N ILE A 745 7.24 -32.31 -13.75
CA ILE A 745 6.65 -32.83 -15.00
C ILE A 745 7.59 -33.83 -15.71
N PRO A 746 8.90 -33.55 -15.91
CA PRO A 746 9.83 -34.54 -16.46
C PRO A 746 9.88 -35.83 -15.64
N ARG A 747 9.92 -35.75 -14.31
CA ARG A 747 9.85 -36.93 -13.42
C ARG A 747 8.58 -37.74 -13.63
N LEU A 748 7.42 -37.07 -13.74
CA LEU A 748 6.14 -37.72 -13.95
C LEU A 748 6.06 -38.40 -15.33
N VAL A 749 6.56 -37.75 -16.38
CA VAL A 749 6.64 -38.33 -17.73
C VAL A 749 7.58 -39.53 -17.75
N TYR A 750 8.72 -39.46 -17.07
CA TYR A 750 9.63 -40.60 -16.95
C TYR A 750 8.94 -41.79 -16.28
N TYR A 751 8.35 -41.56 -15.11
CA TYR A 751 7.66 -42.59 -14.34
C TYR A 751 6.60 -43.31 -15.17
N TRP A 752 5.74 -42.57 -15.88
CA TRP A 752 4.58 -43.15 -16.59
C TRP A 752 4.86 -43.62 -18.02
N SER A 753 5.85 -43.05 -18.72
CA SER A 753 6.07 -43.32 -20.15
C SER A 753 7.44 -43.89 -20.50
N PHE A 754 8.50 -43.56 -19.75
CA PHE A 754 9.89 -43.89 -20.12
C PHE A 754 10.59 -44.87 -19.16
N SER A 755 9.96 -45.25 -18.05
CA SER A 755 10.48 -46.32 -17.18
C SER A 755 10.17 -47.71 -17.73
N VAL A 756 9.06 -47.87 -18.46
CA VAL A 756 8.54 -49.14 -18.98
C VAL A 756 8.72 -49.30 -20.50
N PRO A 757 8.65 -50.53 -21.06
CA PRO A 757 8.58 -50.74 -22.50
C PRO A 757 7.44 -49.96 -23.14
N PRO A 758 7.64 -49.32 -24.30
CA PRO A 758 8.70 -49.59 -25.28
C PRO A 758 9.99 -48.77 -25.13
N TYR A 759 10.07 -47.83 -24.17
CA TYR A 759 11.20 -46.89 -24.05
C TYR A 759 12.17 -47.22 -22.92
N GLY A 760 11.71 -47.85 -21.85
CA GLY A 760 12.53 -48.23 -20.70
C GLY A 760 12.62 -49.75 -20.52
N ASP A 761 13.59 -50.15 -19.70
CA ASP A 761 13.92 -51.57 -19.47
C ASP A 761 13.17 -52.18 -18.28
N HIS A 762 12.46 -51.38 -17.48
CA HIS A 762 11.78 -51.87 -16.27
C HIS A 762 10.39 -52.45 -16.58
N LEU A 763 10.05 -53.57 -15.94
CA LEU A 763 8.74 -54.21 -16.09
C LEU A 763 7.60 -53.45 -15.38
N HIS A 764 7.93 -52.60 -14.42
CA HIS A 764 7.00 -51.83 -13.61
C HIS A 764 7.38 -50.35 -13.61
N TYR A 765 6.40 -49.47 -13.38
CA TYR A 765 6.65 -48.04 -13.26
C TYR A 765 7.56 -47.75 -12.07
N THR A 766 8.73 -47.19 -12.33
CA THR A 766 9.74 -46.85 -11.33
C THR A 766 10.41 -45.52 -11.64
N MET A 767 10.98 -44.90 -10.61
CA MET A 767 11.82 -43.70 -10.73
C MET A 767 13.31 -44.02 -10.79
N GLU A 768 13.68 -45.29 -10.64
CA GLU A 768 15.08 -45.75 -10.75
C GLU A 768 15.61 -45.52 -12.16
N GLY A 769 16.84 -45.01 -12.30
CA GLY A 769 17.47 -44.68 -13.58
C GLY A 769 17.06 -43.33 -14.16
N TYR A 770 16.28 -42.53 -13.44
CA TYR A 770 15.82 -41.22 -13.91
C TYR A 770 16.97 -40.28 -14.24
N ILE A 771 17.96 -40.16 -13.34
CA ILE A 771 19.06 -39.22 -13.52
C ILE A 771 19.91 -39.61 -14.74
N ASP A 772 20.16 -40.90 -14.93
CA ASP A 772 20.93 -41.42 -16.05
C ASP A 772 20.25 -41.11 -17.40
N ASN A 773 18.93 -41.32 -17.48
CA ASN A 773 18.15 -41.06 -18.70
C ASN A 773 17.87 -39.55 -18.95
N SER A 774 17.84 -38.75 -17.88
CA SER A 774 17.56 -37.30 -17.99
C SER A 774 18.72 -36.48 -18.57
N LEU A 775 19.95 -37.00 -18.48
CA LEU A 775 21.17 -36.30 -18.88
C LEU A 775 21.63 -36.76 -20.27
N SER A 776 21.89 -35.81 -21.16
CA SER A 776 22.40 -36.11 -22.51
C SER A 776 23.92 -36.24 -22.52
N PHE A 777 24.43 -37.18 -23.32
CA PHE A 777 25.85 -37.36 -23.56
C PHE A 777 26.39 -36.31 -24.56
N PHE A 778 27.60 -35.82 -24.30
CA PHE A 778 28.34 -34.92 -25.19
C PHE A 778 29.78 -35.40 -25.37
N ASN A 779 30.25 -35.43 -26.61
CA ASN A 779 31.64 -35.76 -26.93
C ASN A 779 32.51 -34.50 -26.85
N ILE A 780 33.58 -34.55 -26.05
CA ILE A 780 34.46 -33.39 -25.80
C ILE A 780 35.22 -32.98 -27.09
N ALA A 781 35.35 -33.88 -28.06
CA ALA A 781 35.95 -33.56 -29.36
C ALA A 781 35.16 -32.51 -30.16
N ASP A 782 33.84 -32.39 -29.91
CA ASP A 782 32.90 -31.60 -30.71
C ASP A 782 32.75 -30.15 -30.20
N PHE A 783 33.54 -29.72 -29.22
CA PHE A 783 33.61 -28.33 -28.81
C PHE A 783 34.14 -27.43 -29.94
N LYS A 784 33.45 -26.31 -30.21
CA LYS A 784 33.94 -25.26 -31.12
C LYS A 784 35.24 -24.65 -30.61
N SER A 785 36.11 -24.22 -31.53
CA SER A 785 37.47 -23.71 -31.23
C SER A 785 37.50 -22.58 -30.19
N LYS A 786 36.50 -21.67 -30.19
CA LYS A 786 36.37 -20.58 -29.21
C LYS A 786 36.20 -21.05 -27.76
N SER A 787 35.54 -22.19 -27.55
CA SER A 787 35.28 -22.80 -26.24
C SER A 787 36.35 -23.85 -25.88
N ARG A 788 37.24 -24.17 -26.83
CA ARG A 788 38.31 -25.19 -26.70
C ARG A 788 39.59 -24.62 -26.06
N GLU A 789 39.75 -23.30 -26.05
CA GLU A 789 40.86 -22.61 -25.40
C GLU A 789 40.64 -22.53 -23.87
N ASN A 790 40.94 -23.61 -23.15
CA ASN A 790 41.08 -23.57 -21.70
C ASN A 790 42.52 -23.97 -21.28
N PRO A 791 43.24 -23.14 -20.51
CA PRO A 791 44.65 -23.32 -20.15
C PRO A 791 44.87 -24.24 -18.91
N TYR A 792 43.98 -25.22 -18.68
CA TYR A 792 44.12 -26.17 -17.59
C TYR A 792 44.00 -27.60 -18.12
N THR A 793 45.11 -28.06 -18.69
CA THR A 793 45.39 -29.42 -19.18
C THR A 793 45.51 -30.46 -18.06
N GLU A 794 45.23 -30.12 -16.80
CA GLU A 794 45.48 -30.99 -15.62
C GLU A 794 44.25 -31.69 -15.03
N LEU A 795 43.06 -31.62 -15.64
CA LEU A 795 41.87 -32.27 -15.09
C LEU A 795 41.31 -33.40 -15.97
N GLY A 796 42.05 -34.51 -16.05
CA GLY A 796 41.61 -35.82 -16.53
C GLY A 796 41.42 -35.98 -18.04
N ASN A 797 41.89 -37.11 -18.60
CA ASN A 797 41.60 -37.54 -19.98
C ASN A 797 40.14 -38.00 -20.12
N TYR A 798 39.17 -37.09 -19.95
CA TYR A 798 37.77 -37.40 -20.17
C TYR A 798 37.46 -37.33 -21.67
N THR A 799 36.75 -38.33 -22.18
CA THR A 799 36.31 -38.40 -23.58
C THR A 799 34.87 -37.89 -23.75
N THR A 800 34.03 -38.05 -22.74
CA THR A 800 32.63 -37.64 -22.73
C THR A 800 32.28 -36.87 -21.46
N CYS A 801 31.33 -35.94 -21.58
CA CYS A 801 30.69 -35.26 -20.44
C CYS A 801 29.18 -35.27 -20.63
N ARG A 802 28.43 -35.08 -19.54
CA ARG A 802 26.97 -35.01 -19.57
C ARG A 802 26.46 -33.60 -19.30
N TYR A 803 25.28 -33.29 -19.84
CA TYR A 803 24.60 -32.02 -19.62
C TYR A 803 23.10 -32.21 -19.54
N ARG A 804 22.42 -31.28 -18.86
CA ARG A 804 20.96 -31.30 -18.70
C ARG A 804 20.28 -30.71 -19.92
N ASP A 805 19.92 -31.57 -20.85
CA ASP A 805 18.98 -31.31 -21.95
C ASP A 805 18.49 -32.67 -22.48
N PHE A 806 17.44 -32.68 -23.29
CA PHE A 806 16.88 -33.90 -23.87
C PHE A 806 17.21 -33.99 -25.36
N ARG A 807 18.41 -34.49 -25.67
CA ARG A 807 18.97 -34.57 -27.03
C ARG A 807 19.48 -35.97 -27.35
N TYR A 808 19.59 -36.28 -28.63
CA TYR A 808 20.18 -37.54 -29.07
C TYR A 808 21.68 -37.61 -28.73
N PRO A 809 22.18 -38.81 -28.37
CA PRO A 809 23.58 -39.03 -28.05
C PRO A 809 24.50 -38.86 -29.28
N PRO A 810 25.81 -38.69 -29.06
CA PRO A 810 26.79 -38.65 -30.15
C PRO A 810 26.79 -39.96 -30.95
N GLY A 811 26.93 -39.88 -32.27
CA GLY A 811 26.89 -41.04 -33.17
C GLY A 811 25.49 -41.47 -33.63
N HIS A 812 24.42 -40.83 -33.14
CA HIS A 812 23.07 -41.00 -33.67
C HIS A 812 22.90 -40.25 -35.01
N PRO A 813 22.07 -40.73 -35.97
CA PRO A 813 21.84 -40.02 -37.24
C PRO A 813 21.36 -38.57 -37.11
N GLN A 814 20.72 -38.25 -35.97
CA GLN A 814 20.27 -36.91 -35.61
C GLN A 814 21.00 -36.42 -34.35
N GLU A 815 22.32 -36.56 -34.30
CA GLU A 815 23.15 -36.14 -33.17
C GLU A 815 22.82 -34.71 -32.70
N TYR A 816 22.81 -34.54 -31.38
CA TYR A 816 22.56 -33.25 -30.71
C TYR A 816 21.23 -32.56 -31.03
N LYS A 817 20.33 -33.16 -31.82
CA LYS A 817 18.95 -32.66 -31.99
C LYS A 817 18.06 -33.13 -30.85
N HIS A 818 16.96 -32.42 -30.63
CA HIS A 818 15.96 -32.78 -29.61
C HIS A 818 15.39 -34.18 -29.88
N ASN A 819 15.36 -35.00 -28.83
CA ASN A 819 14.87 -36.38 -28.92
C ASN A 819 13.34 -36.46 -28.74
N ILE A 820 12.78 -37.66 -28.88
CA ILE A 820 11.35 -37.89 -28.65
C ILE A 820 10.92 -37.58 -27.21
N TYR A 821 11.80 -37.83 -26.23
CA TYR A 821 11.56 -37.53 -24.82
C TYR A 821 11.32 -36.03 -24.59
N TYR A 822 12.11 -35.15 -25.23
CA TYR A 822 11.91 -33.70 -25.21
C TYR A 822 10.49 -33.31 -25.61
N TRP A 823 10.01 -33.83 -26.74
CA TRP A 823 8.70 -33.49 -27.29
C TRP A 823 7.55 -34.01 -26.43
N HIS A 824 7.69 -35.19 -25.82
CA HIS A 824 6.72 -35.68 -24.84
C HIS A 824 6.68 -34.81 -23.58
N VAL A 825 7.85 -34.44 -23.06
CA VAL A 825 7.94 -33.60 -21.86
C VAL A 825 7.36 -32.21 -22.11
N ILE A 826 7.68 -31.55 -23.23
CA ILE A 826 7.12 -30.22 -23.53
C ILE A 826 5.61 -30.28 -23.77
N ALA A 827 5.10 -31.32 -24.43
CA ALA A 827 3.66 -31.51 -24.62
C ALA A 827 2.96 -31.69 -23.27
N ALA A 828 3.52 -32.51 -22.37
CA ALA A 828 2.98 -32.69 -21.02
C ALA A 828 3.02 -31.39 -20.20
N LYS A 829 4.09 -30.59 -20.32
CA LYS A 829 4.19 -29.27 -19.66
C LYS A 829 3.09 -28.31 -20.12
N LEU A 830 2.86 -28.20 -21.43
CA LEU A 830 1.82 -27.33 -21.98
C LEU A 830 0.41 -27.82 -21.61
N ALA A 831 0.17 -29.14 -21.71
CA ALA A 831 -1.10 -29.74 -21.30
C ALA A 831 -1.39 -29.51 -19.81
N PHE A 832 -0.38 -29.66 -18.95
CA PHE A 832 -0.49 -29.40 -17.52
C PHE A 832 -0.89 -27.95 -17.24
N ILE A 833 -0.27 -26.96 -17.90
CA ILE A 833 -0.61 -25.54 -17.74
C ILE A 833 -2.08 -25.32 -18.08
N ILE A 834 -2.53 -25.79 -19.26
CA ILE A 834 -3.92 -25.63 -19.70
C ILE A 834 -4.89 -26.24 -18.69
N VAL A 835 -4.64 -27.47 -18.25
CA VAL A 835 -5.53 -28.17 -17.31
C VAL A 835 -5.57 -27.45 -15.96
N MET A 836 -4.40 -27.15 -15.38
CA MET A 836 -4.32 -26.51 -14.06
C MET A 836 -5.00 -25.13 -14.07
N GLU A 837 -4.75 -24.33 -15.11
CA GLU A 837 -5.32 -22.99 -15.27
C GLU A 837 -6.86 -23.03 -15.36
N HIS A 838 -7.41 -23.86 -16.26
CA HIS A 838 -8.87 -23.92 -16.46
C HIS A 838 -9.59 -24.52 -15.24
N VAL A 839 -8.99 -25.50 -14.56
CA VAL A 839 -9.55 -26.06 -13.33
C VAL A 839 -9.61 -25.00 -12.23
N ILE A 840 -8.50 -24.29 -11.98
CA ILE A 840 -8.46 -23.27 -10.93
C ILE A 840 -9.41 -22.11 -11.25
N TYR A 841 -9.47 -21.65 -12.50
CA TYR A 841 -10.42 -20.61 -12.89
C TYR A 841 -11.87 -21.06 -12.77
N SER A 842 -12.19 -22.30 -13.16
CA SER A 842 -13.55 -22.85 -13.00
C SER A 842 -13.96 -22.87 -11.53
N VAL A 843 -13.06 -23.31 -10.64
CA VAL A 843 -13.30 -23.30 -9.19
C VAL A 843 -13.45 -21.88 -8.67
N LYS A 844 -12.62 -20.93 -9.13
CA LYS A 844 -12.72 -19.51 -8.78
C LYS A 844 -14.09 -18.93 -9.14
N PHE A 845 -14.56 -19.15 -10.37
CA PHE A 845 -15.87 -18.68 -10.80
C PHE A 845 -17.00 -19.30 -9.99
N LEU A 846 -16.92 -20.59 -9.67
CA LEU A 846 -17.91 -21.26 -8.83
C LEU A 846 -17.95 -20.70 -7.41
N ILE A 847 -16.78 -20.43 -6.81
CA ILE A 847 -16.69 -19.83 -5.47
C ILE A 847 -17.28 -18.41 -5.48
N SER A 848 -16.89 -17.58 -6.45
CA SER A 848 -17.41 -16.22 -6.59
C SER A 848 -18.92 -16.20 -6.83
N TYR A 849 -19.46 -17.17 -7.57
CA TYR A 849 -20.91 -17.30 -7.77
C TYR A 849 -21.67 -17.77 -6.52
N THR A 850 -21.08 -18.66 -5.72
CA THR A 850 -21.74 -19.24 -4.53
C THR A 850 -21.73 -18.32 -3.32
N ILE A 851 -20.69 -17.49 -3.16
CA ILE A 851 -20.54 -16.58 -2.02
C ILE A 851 -21.17 -15.23 -2.37
N PRO A 852 -22.24 -14.79 -1.69
CA PRO A 852 -22.79 -13.46 -1.95
C PRO A 852 -21.87 -12.35 -1.41
N ASP A 853 -21.68 -11.31 -2.21
CA ASP A 853 -20.84 -10.15 -1.86
C ASP A 853 -21.26 -9.47 -0.56
N VAL A 854 -22.55 -9.43 -0.23
CA VAL A 854 -23.06 -8.78 0.99
C VAL A 854 -23.74 -9.80 1.90
N SER A 855 -23.37 -9.77 3.19
CA SER A 855 -23.95 -10.64 4.23
C SER A 855 -25.47 -10.43 4.38
N LYS A 856 -26.19 -11.51 4.69
CA LYS A 856 -27.64 -11.46 4.94
C LYS A 856 -28.00 -10.55 6.13
N SER A 857 -27.13 -10.48 7.14
CA SER A 857 -27.30 -9.59 8.31
C SER A 857 -27.26 -8.13 7.87
N THR A 858 -26.19 -7.72 7.18
CA THR A 858 -26.00 -6.36 6.66
C THR A 858 -27.13 -5.95 5.71
N LYS A 859 -27.54 -6.82 4.79
CA LYS A 859 -28.72 -6.57 3.93
C LYS A 859 -29.99 -6.28 4.75
N SER A 860 -30.17 -6.95 5.87
CA SER A 860 -31.31 -6.73 6.76
C SER A 860 -31.20 -5.41 7.53
N LYS A 861 -29.99 -5.07 8.02
CA LYS A 861 -29.72 -3.77 8.68
C LYS A 861 -29.98 -2.60 7.72
N ILE A 862 -29.43 -2.63 6.50
CA ILE A 862 -29.66 -1.61 5.45
C ILE A 862 -31.16 -1.46 5.13
N LYS A 863 -31.87 -2.59 4.97
CA LYS A 863 -33.31 -2.55 4.67
C LYS A 863 -34.12 -1.98 5.83
N ARG A 864 -33.70 -2.24 7.08
CA ARG A 864 -34.34 -1.71 8.29
C ARG A 864 -34.14 -0.20 8.41
N GLU A 865 -32.92 0.28 8.18
CA GLU A 865 -32.60 1.71 8.18
C GLU A 865 -33.41 2.46 7.12
N LYS A 866 -33.40 1.98 5.87
CA LYS A 866 -34.19 2.56 4.78
C LYS A 866 -35.68 2.64 5.13
N TYR A 867 -36.22 1.61 5.78
CA TYR A 867 -37.60 1.60 6.27
C TYR A 867 -37.85 2.65 7.36
N LEU A 868 -36.93 2.81 8.31
CA LEU A 868 -37.04 3.82 9.38
C LEU A 868 -36.96 5.24 8.81
N THR A 869 -36.04 5.50 7.89
CA THR A 869 -35.90 6.81 7.23
C THR A 869 -37.17 7.15 6.45
N GLN A 870 -37.72 6.20 5.68
CA GLN A 870 -39.00 6.40 4.98
C GLN A 870 -40.17 6.64 5.94
N LYS A 871 -40.21 5.91 7.07
CA LYS A 871 -41.24 6.09 8.10
C LYS A 871 -41.18 7.50 8.69
N LEU A 872 -39.99 7.99 9.03
CA LEU A 872 -39.78 9.35 9.54
C LEU A 872 -40.19 10.43 8.54
N LEU A 873 -39.76 10.29 7.28
CA LEU A 873 -40.15 11.23 6.22
C LEU A 873 -41.69 11.31 6.07
N ARG A 874 -42.37 10.16 6.18
CA ARG A 874 -43.83 10.10 6.10
C ARG A 874 -44.52 10.70 7.33
N GLU A 875 -44.05 10.39 8.53
CA GLU A 875 -44.59 10.96 9.77
C GLU A 875 -44.41 12.48 9.83
N ASN A 876 -43.29 12.99 9.33
CA ASN A 876 -43.02 14.43 9.26
C ASN A 876 -43.91 15.12 8.23
N HIS A 877 -44.09 14.56 7.04
CA HIS A 877 -45.05 15.10 6.06
C HIS A 877 -46.48 15.18 6.65
N LEU A 878 -46.88 14.19 7.46
CA LEU A 878 -48.16 14.23 8.17
C LEU A 878 -48.21 15.33 9.23
N LYS A 879 -47.14 15.53 10.02
CA LYS A 879 -47.05 16.63 10.99
C LYS A 879 -47.13 18.00 10.33
N ASP A 880 -46.42 18.21 9.21
CA ASP A 880 -46.45 19.47 8.47
C ASP A 880 -47.82 19.74 7.87
N MET A 881 -48.47 18.72 7.29
CA MET A 881 -49.86 18.85 6.85
C MET A 881 -50.80 19.20 8.02
N THR A 882 -50.63 18.57 9.18
CA THR A 882 -51.45 18.84 10.37
C THR A 882 -51.22 20.26 10.90
N LYS A 883 -49.97 20.73 10.92
CA LYS A 883 -49.60 22.09 11.33
C LYS A 883 -50.15 23.14 10.37
N ASN A 884 -50.02 22.90 9.06
CA ASN A 884 -50.58 23.78 8.03
C ASN A 884 -52.11 23.83 8.12
N MET A 885 -52.76 22.69 8.35
CA MET A 885 -54.21 22.62 8.54
C MET A 885 -54.64 23.31 9.84
N GLY A 886 -53.88 23.19 10.92
CA GLY A 886 -54.09 23.94 12.17
C GLY A 886 -54.00 25.45 11.98
N ALA A 887 -52.99 25.94 11.27
CA ALA A 887 -52.85 27.37 10.94
C ALA A 887 -53.97 27.88 10.03
N ILE A 888 -54.49 27.05 9.12
CA ILE A 888 -55.67 27.37 8.31
C ILE A 888 -56.92 27.47 9.19
N VAL A 889 -57.10 26.56 10.15
CA VAL A 889 -58.22 26.58 11.08
C VAL A 889 -58.15 27.80 12.00
N GLU A 890 -56.99 28.16 12.55
CA GLU A 890 -56.81 29.38 13.34
C GLU A 890 -57.13 30.64 12.53
N LYS A 891 -56.66 30.74 11.28
CA LYS A 891 -57.03 31.85 10.39
C LYS A 891 -58.53 31.89 10.11
N MET A 892 -59.18 30.75 9.94
CA MET A 892 -60.64 30.71 9.79
C MET A 892 -61.36 31.15 11.06
N VAL A 893 -60.88 30.74 12.24
CA VAL A 893 -61.44 31.16 13.53
C VAL A 893 -61.25 32.67 13.75
N GLU A 894 -60.08 33.24 13.45
CA GLU A 894 -59.86 34.70 13.52
C GLU A 894 -60.76 35.47 12.55
N VAL A 895 -61.00 34.96 11.34
CA VAL A 895 -61.93 35.58 10.38
C VAL A 895 -63.37 35.50 10.89
N VAL A 896 -63.75 34.40 11.54
CA VAL A 896 -65.09 34.24 12.12
C VAL A 896 -65.27 35.15 13.34
N ASP A 897 -64.28 35.23 14.24
CA ASP A 897 -64.33 36.10 15.43
C ASP A 897 -64.32 37.60 15.07
N ASN A 898 -63.55 37.99 14.05
CA ASN A 898 -63.58 39.36 13.53
C ASN A 898 -64.90 39.74 12.86
N ASN A 899 -65.64 38.76 12.31
CA ASN A 899 -66.98 38.97 11.76
C ASN A 899 -68.10 38.93 12.82
N LEU A 900 -67.81 38.42 14.03
CA LEU A 900 -68.77 38.29 15.15
C LEU A 900 -68.68 39.42 16.19
N ARG A 901 -67.74 40.37 16.06
CA ARG A 901 -67.80 41.65 16.80
C ARG A 901 -68.66 42.67 16.02
N PRO A 902 -69.91 42.95 16.41
CA PRO A 902 -70.62 44.10 15.87
C PRO A 902 -69.87 45.36 16.31
N LYS A 903 -69.63 46.28 15.36
CA LYS A 903 -69.31 47.67 15.68
C LYS A 903 -70.46 48.23 16.54
N LEU A 904 -70.22 48.37 17.83
CA LEU A 904 -70.98 49.32 18.65
C LEU A 904 -70.37 50.69 18.40
N ASP A 905 -71.20 51.58 17.86
CA ASP A 905 -70.97 53.03 17.77
C ASP A 905 -70.73 53.66 19.14
#